data_AF-A0A3A6R2Q7-F1
#
_entry.id   AF-A0A3A6R2Q7-F1
#
_cell.length_a   1.000
_cell.length_b   1.000
_cell.length_c   1.000
_cell.angle_alpha   90.00
_cell.angle_beta   90.00
_cell.angle_gamma   90.00
#
_symmetry.space_group_name_H-M   'P 1'
#
loop_
_entity.id
_entity.type
_entity.pdbx_description
1 polymer ?
#
loop_
_entity_poly.entity_id
_entity_poly.type
_entity_poly.pdbx_seq_one_letter_code
_entity_poly.pdbx_strand_id
1 'polypeptide(L)'
;MFSGYLYAADASATSGVITFVPGETKVQNGEMVAYNGECFIAKNNPGVWEAPNASSWFWDLAVCSGEPEPEPEPEPEPGPNPGDIIPFIPGQTKVDNGDVVSFDGQCFIAQNNPGVWETPSASSWFWTLTECSDEPGPGEPEPTELAVIAPVAGQVLKVGQPVTIKASVDGELAAKVEFWVNNTKLAQKAIDQSQTFYSHTWTPKDAGNRTVNIFVFDKNNQQLKQQSVNVTVEADINDDFVAPVVNFVTPANGSAVKVTESVAISVNATDADNDLATVVVKANNKQICSFDAASTDTFACDWQPTQEGQVTLQAVATDAEGLSSTTKVSITVEAEEEQFTAPVVKFLSPSNGATIKETETVSVSVNATDIDDDLTQVVVQANNKQICSFDATQVDAFACNWQPTQVGKVTLKAIATDAQGLTSTVNRNITVEEEIVLPPVTPPGELCADFNVYPDWTRGDHATGGDIMVHNNIAYSAIYWTQTIPGSDSSWSLHLNCDGTEPGTAPLLSLPNPMDPVRLEVAGWPNTLVIASPSSSAPAMLTIEASNSADLTDIDALTSTFVSIIETAAQAGSASIIINSDVLDQATQDKALSSSSIAVKEALTKAMDITGQKIDIDEINALSDNLNGWAQAHHLIISTLAPEANYGWSLSIGDFAFDTHSGRQSVWDEASSYSADLLDKLELYKADVATKADFIAFTKSSSTAALTSEQWHNALEYVKQVSDFVKTPVMLNNIPTEQASAYFMGNGANKPQIRKAAFSNVFAILFDKDTAELTGKIEQYQNAKMPLYYVGESTENGQLTIIDALNQELANAEDLMNNTAFLYETPQSQWVPSTVYKWTDFMTGLNAMHNVGVAGNKFWLLDENFDDATNIKYAKVAIAAFLAQSMQETIRYNACDENNWAEIKYGAPTDYPMTASCGQLDQKYADYGVNPVSGLDHAYSCPRDNKMEVSALTHAKWYGAPAPVFAAPDAVLEERGLLVNGAVGRWTNNGHCNDVPTSVDTSKQVWERDDCKTYVEQKAGKFIWDGSSQDTVEGCGWWGRGVIQTTGRQNFGTLNHYLGRSHVDPETIGKTIDGVVVEAPPENPLYAELDFCSNPGLICSSEENREIKWIAGLFYWVTSVQAYSNEGGQYADWNYHNELKKYVDNGLKGSDFIDDVSGIVNRGCPDLTCSTGDVHNVKERRANFKLVLEQLGLNPQ
;
A
#
# COMPACT_ATOMS: atom_id res chain seq x y z
N MET A 1 26.99 -42.70 43.73
CA MET A 1 27.70 -44.00 43.77
C MET A 1 26.87 -45.01 42.98
N PHE A 2 27.53 -45.78 42.11
CA PHE A 2 27.04 -46.87 41.22
C PHE A 2 26.26 -46.44 39.96
N SER A 3 26.83 -46.46 38.74
CA SER A 3 27.38 -47.56 37.87
C SER A 3 26.24 -48.43 37.30
N GLY A 4 26.14 -48.83 36.02
CA GLY A 4 26.96 -48.86 34.79
C GLY A 4 26.07 -49.55 33.70
N TYR A 5 26.44 -50.00 32.51
CA TYR A 5 27.64 -50.01 31.65
C TYR A 5 27.23 -50.74 30.32
N LEU A 6 27.78 -50.30 29.16
CA LEU A 6 28.07 -51.03 27.88
C LEU A 6 26.90 -51.68 27.08
N TYR A 7 26.81 -51.60 25.75
CA TYR A 7 27.71 -51.96 24.61
C TYR A 7 27.27 -51.14 23.35
N ALA A 8 27.97 -50.98 22.23
CA ALA A 8 29.33 -51.16 21.73
C ALA A 8 29.41 -50.39 20.40
N ALA A 9 30.58 -49.85 20.10
CA ALA A 9 30.89 -49.18 18.85
C ALA A 9 31.03 -50.19 17.71
N ASP A 10 30.52 -49.84 16.53
CA ASP A 10 31.09 -50.29 15.27
C ASP A 10 31.19 -49.09 14.31
N ALA A 11 32.34 -48.99 13.66
CA ALA A 11 32.80 -47.83 12.92
C ALA A 11 32.44 -47.95 11.44
N SER A 12 31.87 -46.88 10.86
CA SER A 12 31.99 -46.55 9.44
C SER A 12 31.49 -45.12 9.22
N ALA A 13 32.37 -44.15 9.42
CA ALA A 13 32.14 -42.74 9.08
C ALA A 13 33.22 -42.30 8.10
N THR A 14 32.82 -41.98 6.86
CA THR A 14 33.54 -41.16 5.86
C THR A 14 32.50 -40.83 4.77
N SER A 15 32.35 -39.65 4.20
CA SER A 15 33.06 -38.37 4.33
C SER A 15 32.23 -37.34 3.55
N GLY A 16 31.82 -36.24 4.18
CA GLY A 16 31.24 -35.08 3.50
C GLY A 16 31.83 -33.83 4.12
N VAL A 17 32.44 -32.96 3.32
CA VAL A 17 32.95 -31.68 3.79
C VAL A 17 31.76 -30.71 3.88
N ILE A 18 31.49 -30.16 5.05
CA ILE A 18 30.36 -29.25 5.30
C ILE A 18 30.81 -27.82 5.02
N THR A 19 30.10 -27.07 4.18
CA THR A 19 30.40 -25.63 3.99
C THR A 19 30.07 -24.85 5.26
N PHE A 20 31.05 -24.14 5.82
CA PHE A 20 30.88 -23.38 7.07
C PHE A 20 30.35 -21.97 6.81
N VAL A 21 29.25 -21.62 7.47
CA VAL A 21 28.65 -20.28 7.52
C VAL A 21 28.79 -19.73 8.94
N PRO A 22 29.53 -18.63 9.16
CA PRO A 22 29.69 -18.03 10.48
C PRO A 22 28.35 -17.69 11.13
N GLY A 23 28.17 -18.08 12.41
CA GLY A 23 26.93 -17.84 13.16
C GLY A 23 25.86 -18.91 12.98
N GLU A 24 25.95 -19.78 11.98
CA GLU A 24 24.89 -20.72 11.62
C GLU A 24 25.32 -22.20 11.69
N THR A 25 26.51 -22.54 11.18
CA THR A 25 26.94 -23.94 11.10
C THR A 25 27.37 -24.48 12.47
N LYS A 26 26.63 -25.45 13.00
CA LYS A 26 26.99 -26.22 14.21
C LYS A 26 27.89 -27.40 13.82
N VAL A 27 29.02 -27.54 14.48
CA VAL A 27 30.04 -28.54 14.13
C VAL A 27 30.51 -29.28 15.38
N GLN A 28 30.59 -30.61 15.32
CA GLN A 28 31.07 -31.47 16.40
C GLN A 28 32.51 -31.94 16.15
N ASN A 29 33.21 -32.36 17.21
CA ASN A 29 34.57 -32.86 17.08
C ASN A 29 34.73 -33.97 16.04
N GLY A 30 35.68 -33.78 15.13
CA GLY A 30 35.99 -34.70 14.05
C GLY A 30 35.26 -34.41 12.73
N GLU A 31 34.27 -33.51 12.72
CA GLU A 31 33.62 -33.08 11.48
C GLU A 31 34.53 -32.14 10.68
N MET A 32 34.51 -32.30 9.36
CA MET A 32 35.33 -31.54 8.43
C MET A 32 34.49 -30.46 7.75
N VAL A 33 34.93 -29.21 7.84
CA VAL A 33 34.25 -28.06 7.26
C VAL A 33 35.13 -27.30 6.26
N ALA A 34 34.53 -26.74 5.22
CA ALA A 34 35.20 -25.83 4.29
C ALA A 34 34.84 -24.38 4.64
N TYR A 35 35.86 -23.54 4.88
CA TYR A 35 35.69 -22.12 5.14
C TYR A 35 36.83 -21.34 4.46
N ASN A 36 36.50 -20.31 3.67
CA ASN A 36 37.47 -19.51 2.91
C ASN A 36 38.46 -20.32 2.04
N GLY A 37 38.00 -21.45 1.47
CA GLY A 37 38.79 -22.27 0.55
C GLY A 37 39.73 -23.29 1.22
N GLU A 38 39.76 -23.35 2.57
CA GLU A 38 40.51 -24.35 3.32
C GLU A 38 39.58 -25.32 4.07
N CYS A 39 40.01 -26.56 4.24
CA CYS A 39 39.30 -27.57 5.03
C CYS A 39 39.84 -27.59 6.46
N PHE A 40 38.94 -27.57 7.45
CA PHE A 40 39.27 -27.65 8.87
C PHE A 40 38.54 -28.81 9.52
N ILE A 41 39.20 -29.51 10.44
CA ILE A 41 38.57 -30.50 11.31
C ILE A 41 38.30 -29.85 12.66
N ALA A 42 37.07 -29.93 13.12
CA ALA A 42 36.68 -29.42 14.44
C ALA A 42 37.34 -30.23 15.57
N LYS A 43 37.91 -29.53 16.55
CA LYS A 43 38.40 -30.07 17.82
C LYS A 43 37.86 -29.23 18.99
N ASN A 44 37.69 -29.83 20.17
CA ASN A 44 37.14 -29.17 21.35
C ASN A 44 35.72 -28.55 21.24
N ASN A 45 34.88 -29.02 20.31
CA ASN A 45 33.46 -28.69 20.08
C ASN A 45 33.23 -27.18 19.91
N PRO A 46 33.67 -26.60 18.76
CA PRO A 46 33.45 -25.18 18.47
C PRO A 46 31.95 -24.84 18.44
N GLY A 47 31.58 -23.75 19.12
CA GLY A 47 30.25 -23.17 18.99
C GLY A 47 30.11 -22.36 17.71
N VAL A 48 28.87 -22.01 17.34
CA VAL A 48 28.55 -21.25 16.11
C VAL A 48 29.19 -19.86 16.03
N TRP A 49 29.68 -19.34 17.16
CA TRP A 49 30.36 -18.05 17.29
C TRP A 49 31.87 -18.09 16.96
N GLU A 50 32.48 -19.27 16.81
CA GLU A 50 33.92 -19.41 16.54
C GLU A 50 34.14 -19.92 15.11
N ALA A 51 34.64 -19.06 14.22
CA ALA A 51 34.93 -19.42 12.83
C ALA A 51 36.23 -20.25 12.68
N PRO A 52 36.32 -21.15 11.69
CA PRO A 52 37.52 -21.93 11.42
C PRO A 52 38.76 -21.07 11.18
N ASN A 53 39.81 -21.32 11.95
CA ASN A 53 41.09 -20.61 11.87
C ASN A 53 42.23 -21.55 12.26
N ALA A 54 43.26 -21.65 11.42
CA ALA A 54 44.42 -22.52 11.64
C ALA A 54 45.21 -22.22 12.94
N SER A 55 45.03 -21.03 13.53
CA SER A 55 45.68 -20.63 14.80
C SER A 55 44.79 -20.88 16.02
N SER A 56 43.54 -21.31 15.84
CA SER A 56 42.57 -21.49 16.93
C SER A 56 42.73 -22.86 17.61
N TRP A 57 42.46 -22.90 18.92
CA TRP A 57 42.44 -24.13 19.69
C TRP A 57 41.27 -25.06 19.32
N PHE A 58 40.31 -24.59 18.53
CA PHE A 58 39.13 -25.35 18.13
C PHE A 58 39.22 -25.99 16.73
N TRP A 59 40.28 -25.74 15.97
CA TRP A 59 40.37 -26.20 14.58
C TRP A 59 41.77 -26.78 14.24
N ASP A 60 41.80 -27.87 13.48
CA ASP A 60 43.00 -28.40 12.82
C ASP A 60 42.86 -28.24 11.30
N LEU A 61 43.89 -27.75 10.63
CA LEU A 61 43.91 -27.65 9.16
C LEU A 61 44.01 -29.07 8.55
N ALA A 62 43.17 -29.37 7.56
CA ALA A 62 43.08 -30.69 6.94
C ALA A 62 43.04 -30.61 5.41
N VAL A 63 43.32 -31.75 4.77
CA VAL A 63 43.25 -31.92 3.30
C VAL A 63 41.93 -32.60 2.95
N CYS A 64 41.16 -32.01 2.04
CA CYS A 64 39.90 -32.61 1.58
C CYS A 64 40.21 -33.86 0.70
N SER A 65 39.64 -35.04 0.96
CA SER A 65 39.92 -36.32 0.23
C SER A 65 38.60 -37.04 -0.16
N GLY A 66 38.37 -37.74 -1.29
CA GLY A 66 39.15 -38.14 -2.48
C GLY A 66 38.25 -38.93 -3.49
N GLU A 67 38.76 -39.22 -4.69
CA GLU A 67 38.15 -39.92 -5.86
C GLU A 67 38.34 -41.47 -5.82
N PRO A 68 37.44 -42.28 -6.42
CA PRO A 68 37.85 -43.54 -7.10
C PRO A 68 37.26 -43.74 -8.52
N GLU A 69 38.04 -44.45 -9.36
CA GLU A 69 37.90 -44.78 -10.80
C GLU A 69 36.53 -45.35 -11.30
N PRO A 70 36.13 -45.06 -12.57
CA PRO A 70 35.11 -45.81 -13.31
C PRO A 70 35.67 -46.61 -14.51
N GLU A 71 35.07 -47.79 -14.78
CA GLU A 71 34.60 -48.28 -16.11
C GLU A 71 34.03 -49.72 -16.00
N PRO A 72 33.05 -50.19 -16.81
CA PRO A 72 32.80 -49.79 -18.21
C PRO A 72 31.33 -49.52 -18.64
N GLU A 73 31.24 -48.67 -19.68
CA GLU A 73 30.26 -48.49 -20.79
C GLU A 73 28.78 -48.90 -20.67
N PRO A 74 27.91 -48.01 -21.19
CA PRO A 74 27.42 -48.20 -22.56
C PRO A 74 27.65 -46.98 -23.49
N GLU A 75 28.27 -47.22 -24.65
CA GLU A 75 28.27 -46.35 -25.84
C GLU A 75 26.87 -46.26 -26.52
N PRO A 76 26.62 -45.34 -27.48
CA PRO A 76 27.19 -43.98 -27.67
C PRO A 76 26.12 -42.93 -28.03
N GLU A 77 26.34 -41.67 -27.67
CA GLU A 77 25.74 -40.51 -28.37
C GLU A 77 26.86 -39.61 -28.96
N PRO A 78 26.62 -38.95 -30.11
CA PRO A 78 27.67 -38.55 -31.04
C PRO A 78 28.49 -37.34 -30.58
N GLY A 79 29.80 -37.40 -30.79
CA GLY A 79 30.79 -36.44 -30.30
C GLY A 79 30.71 -35.02 -30.89
N PRO A 80 31.18 -34.01 -30.15
CA PRO A 80 31.26 -32.62 -30.61
C PRO A 80 32.46 -32.41 -31.56
N ASN A 81 32.26 -31.49 -32.51
CA ASN A 81 33.22 -31.07 -33.51
C ASN A 81 34.49 -30.44 -32.87
N PRO A 82 35.67 -30.59 -33.49
CA PRO A 82 36.89 -29.90 -33.07
C PRO A 82 36.84 -28.42 -33.51
N GLY A 83 37.01 -27.48 -32.58
CA GLY A 83 37.13 -26.05 -32.93
C GLY A 83 36.92 -25.03 -31.81
N ASP A 84 36.39 -25.41 -30.66
CA ASP A 84 36.02 -24.41 -29.64
C ASP A 84 37.16 -24.16 -28.62
N ILE A 85 37.52 -22.89 -28.45
CA ILE A 85 38.50 -22.42 -27.45
C ILE A 85 37.88 -22.53 -26.05
N ILE A 86 38.57 -23.22 -25.14
CA ILE A 86 38.07 -23.49 -23.78
C ILE A 86 38.52 -22.37 -22.81
N PRO A 87 37.63 -21.67 -22.10
CA PRO A 87 38.06 -20.70 -21.07
C PRO A 87 38.76 -21.40 -19.89
N PHE A 88 40.00 -21.02 -19.59
CA PHE A 88 40.78 -21.62 -18.50
C PHE A 88 40.51 -20.93 -17.15
N ILE A 89 40.24 -21.73 -16.12
CA ILE A 89 40.05 -21.31 -14.73
C ILE A 89 41.12 -22.00 -13.89
N PRO A 90 42.07 -21.25 -13.29
CA PRO A 90 43.16 -21.82 -12.50
C PRO A 90 42.65 -22.73 -11.38
N GLY A 91 43.20 -23.94 -11.29
CA GLY A 91 42.81 -24.93 -10.29
C GLY A 91 41.56 -25.74 -10.64
N GLN A 92 40.83 -25.42 -11.73
CA GLN A 92 39.56 -26.07 -12.10
C GLN A 92 39.56 -26.65 -13.52
N THR A 93 40.05 -25.91 -14.52
CA THR A 93 40.01 -26.38 -15.91
C THR A 93 41.07 -27.45 -16.14
N LYS A 94 40.64 -28.68 -16.44
CA LYS A 94 41.50 -29.79 -16.88
C LYS A 94 41.45 -29.87 -18.40
N VAL A 95 42.62 -29.97 -19.03
CA VAL A 95 42.76 -30.05 -20.48
C VAL A 95 43.81 -31.09 -20.85
N ASP A 96 43.58 -31.75 -21.98
CA ASP A 96 44.47 -32.77 -22.51
C ASP A 96 45.45 -32.16 -23.52
N ASN A 97 46.55 -32.87 -23.79
CA ASN A 97 47.53 -32.39 -24.77
C ASN A 97 46.91 -32.11 -26.14
N GLY A 98 47.08 -30.87 -26.60
CA GLY A 98 46.53 -30.39 -27.86
C GLY A 98 45.32 -29.49 -27.72
N ASP A 99 44.67 -29.45 -26.55
CA ASP A 99 43.55 -28.54 -26.29
C ASP A 99 44.01 -27.08 -26.23
N VAL A 100 43.19 -26.19 -26.80
CA VAL A 100 43.44 -24.74 -26.82
C VAL A 100 42.58 -24.06 -25.76
N VAL A 101 43.22 -23.39 -24.81
CA VAL A 101 42.53 -22.67 -23.74
C VAL A 101 42.80 -21.18 -23.78
N SER A 102 41.80 -20.35 -23.45
CA SER A 102 41.97 -18.90 -23.27
C SER A 102 42.13 -18.56 -21.79
N PHE A 103 43.22 -17.88 -21.44
CA PHE A 103 43.50 -17.44 -20.08
C PHE A 103 44.16 -16.05 -20.12
N ASP A 104 43.62 -15.10 -19.34
CA ASP A 104 44.13 -13.72 -19.23
C ASP A 104 44.35 -13.01 -20.59
N GLY A 105 43.46 -13.29 -21.55
CA GLY A 105 43.47 -12.67 -22.89
C GLY A 105 44.44 -13.29 -23.91
N GLN A 106 45.10 -14.41 -23.59
CA GLN A 106 45.98 -15.16 -24.49
C GLN A 106 45.50 -16.62 -24.63
N CYS A 107 45.89 -17.29 -25.72
CA CYS A 107 45.61 -18.72 -25.90
C CYS A 107 46.86 -19.58 -25.68
N PHE A 108 46.65 -20.77 -25.11
CA PHE A 108 47.70 -21.73 -24.83
C PHE A 108 47.28 -23.12 -25.28
N ILE A 109 48.18 -23.83 -25.95
CA ILE A 109 48.02 -25.26 -26.23
C ILE A 109 48.64 -26.04 -25.07
N ALA A 110 47.84 -26.94 -24.50
CA ALA A 110 48.28 -27.88 -23.47
C ALA A 110 49.31 -28.87 -24.03
N GLN A 111 50.43 -29.05 -23.32
CA GLN A 111 51.49 -30.02 -23.63
C GLN A 111 51.95 -30.77 -22.37
N ASN A 112 52.42 -32.01 -22.56
CA ASN A 112 52.88 -32.90 -21.48
C ASN A 112 51.84 -33.18 -20.37
N ASN A 113 50.56 -33.08 -20.71
CA ASN A 113 49.35 -33.29 -19.91
C ASN A 113 49.35 -32.42 -18.64
N PRO A 114 49.07 -31.11 -18.77
CA PRO A 114 49.03 -30.20 -17.63
C PRO A 114 47.94 -30.64 -16.64
N GLY A 115 48.30 -30.70 -15.36
CA GLY A 115 47.30 -30.84 -14.32
C GLY A 115 46.59 -29.51 -14.05
N VAL A 116 45.42 -29.56 -13.41
CA VAL A 116 44.61 -28.37 -13.06
C VAL A 116 45.36 -27.34 -12.19
N TRP A 117 46.43 -27.76 -11.51
CA TRP A 117 47.28 -26.91 -10.66
C TRP A 117 48.31 -26.08 -11.43
N GLU A 118 48.53 -26.36 -12.71
CA GLU A 118 49.54 -25.68 -13.52
C GLU A 118 48.87 -24.64 -14.42
N THR A 119 48.93 -23.38 -14.03
CA THR A 119 48.29 -22.28 -14.78
C THR A 119 49.02 -21.99 -16.10
N PRO A 120 48.30 -21.77 -17.22
CA PRO A 120 48.88 -21.42 -18.50
C PRO A 120 49.84 -20.22 -18.39
N SER A 121 51.12 -20.45 -18.72
CA SER A 121 52.13 -19.39 -18.79
C SER A 121 53.17 -19.71 -19.86
N ALA A 122 53.67 -18.69 -20.56
CA ALA A 122 54.64 -18.85 -21.64
C ALA A 122 56.02 -19.39 -21.20
N SER A 123 56.28 -19.41 -19.89
CA SER A 123 57.52 -19.94 -19.30
C SER A 123 57.40 -21.38 -18.78
N SER A 124 56.20 -21.97 -18.81
CA SER A 124 55.97 -23.33 -18.32
C SER A 124 56.22 -24.36 -19.42
N TRP A 125 56.80 -25.51 -19.05
CA TRP A 125 56.97 -26.64 -19.97
C TRP A 125 55.62 -27.34 -20.30
N PHE A 126 54.56 -27.07 -19.55
CA PHE A 126 53.26 -27.68 -19.81
C PHE A 126 52.42 -26.88 -20.83
N TRP A 127 52.85 -25.68 -21.19
CA TRP A 127 52.03 -24.78 -22.01
C TRP A 127 52.85 -24.19 -23.14
N THR A 128 52.31 -24.25 -24.34
CA THR A 128 52.86 -23.51 -25.47
C THR A 128 51.90 -22.39 -25.82
N LEU A 129 52.38 -21.15 -25.72
CA LEU A 129 51.62 -19.98 -26.15
C LEU A 129 51.27 -20.16 -27.64
N THR A 130 49.98 -20.08 -27.96
CA THR A 130 49.47 -20.13 -29.33
C THR A 130 48.66 -18.88 -29.58
N GLU A 131 48.49 -18.52 -30.84
CA GLU A 131 47.48 -17.53 -31.18
C GLU A 131 46.11 -18.18 -31.01
N CYS A 132 45.15 -17.40 -30.52
CA CYS A 132 43.74 -17.76 -30.62
C CYS A 132 43.37 -17.73 -32.10
N SER A 133 43.81 -18.75 -32.84
CA SER A 133 43.55 -18.94 -34.26
C SER A 133 42.04 -19.07 -34.47
N ASP A 134 41.42 -18.53 -35.50
CA ASP A 134 41.92 -18.16 -36.84
C ASP A 134 42.76 -16.87 -36.88
N GLU A 135 44.02 -16.79 -37.31
CA GLU A 135 45.04 -17.68 -37.92
C GLU A 135 46.42 -16.93 -37.74
N PRO A 136 47.59 -17.47 -38.17
CA PRO A 136 48.91 -17.36 -37.50
C PRO A 136 49.80 -16.15 -37.84
N GLY A 137 50.69 -15.77 -36.90
CA GLY A 137 51.67 -14.68 -36.99
C GLY A 137 53.04 -14.95 -37.68
N PRO A 138 54.13 -14.25 -37.29
CA PRO A 138 54.72 -13.19 -38.13
C PRO A 138 56.18 -13.46 -38.56
N GLY A 139 56.55 -13.09 -39.79
CA GLY A 139 57.97 -13.02 -40.19
C GLY A 139 58.31 -13.07 -41.69
N GLU A 140 57.34 -13.31 -42.57
CA GLU A 140 57.38 -12.85 -43.96
C GLU A 140 56.34 -11.72 -44.07
N PRO A 141 56.54 -10.68 -44.92
CA PRO A 141 55.52 -9.65 -45.06
C PRO A 141 54.21 -10.36 -45.37
N GLU A 142 53.21 -10.17 -44.50
CA GLU A 142 51.92 -10.87 -44.51
C GLU A 142 51.53 -11.20 -45.95
N PRO A 143 51.54 -12.49 -46.34
CA PRO A 143 51.34 -12.86 -47.71
C PRO A 143 49.98 -12.31 -48.10
N THR A 144 49.95 -11.37 -49.04
CA THR A 144 48.71 -10.69 -49.42
C THR A 144 47.60 -11.72 -49.60
N GLU A 145 46.58 -11.63 -48.76
CA GLU A 145 45.43 -12.50 -48.79
C GLU A 145 44.39 -11.95 -49.74
N LEU A 146 43.77 -12.84 -50.50
CA LEU A 146 42.75 -12.48 -51.46
C LEU A 146 41.65 -13.53 -51.41
N ALA A 147 40.44 -13.08 -51.05
CA ALA A 147 39.23 -13.89 -51.04
C ALA A 147 38.16 -13.25 -51.92
N VAL A 148 37.68 -13.94 -52.95
CA VAL A 148 36.48 -13.53 -53.70
C VAL A 148 35.24 -13.88 -52.89
N ILE A 149 34.56 -12.86 -52.37
CA ILE A 149 33.37 -13.01 -51.53
C ILE A 149 32.13 -13.18 -52.40
N ALA A 150 32.06 -12.42 -53.50
CA ALA A 150 30.96 -12.49 -54.45
C ALA A 150 31.47 -12.19 -55.87
N PRO A 151 30.92 -12.84 -56.91
CA PRO A 151 30.02 -13.99 -56.82
C PRO A 151 30.73 -15.24 -56.27
N VAL A 152 29.98 -16.23 -55.79
CA VAL A 152 30.54 -17.50 -55.29
C VAL A 152 30.72 -18.51 -56.43
N ALA A 153 31.65 -19.46 -56.28
CA ALA A 153 31.93 -20.44 -57.33
C ALA A 153 30.70 -21.32 -57.65
N GLY A 154 30.42 -21.50 -58.94
CA GLY A 154 29.26 -22.22 -59.45
C GLY A 154 27.97 -21.39 -59.51
N GLN A 155 27.98 -20.14 -59.02
CA GLN A 155 26.81 -19.28 -59.04
C GLN A 155 26.33 -19.04 -60.47
N VAL A 156 25.01 -19.18 -60.69
CA VAL A 156 24.37 -18.88 -61.97
C VAL A 156 23.96 -17.41 -61.99
N LEU A 157 24.36 -16.68 -63.03
CA LEU A 157 24.11 -15.24 -63.22
C LEU A 157 23.35 -15.03 -64.54
N LYS A 158 22.67 -13.90 -64.70
CA LYS A 158 21.89 -13.59 -65.92
C LYS A 158 22.52 -12.47 -66.75
N VAL A 159 22.39 -12.57 -68.07
CA VAL A 159 22.79 -11.48 -69.00
C VAL A 159 21.96 -10.22 -68.71
N GLY A 160 22.59 -9.04 -68.72
CA GLY A 160 21.94 -7.74 -68.54
C GLY A 160 21.77 -7.30 -67.08
N GLN A 161 21.90 -8.20 -66.10
CA GLN A 161 21.76 -7.87 -64.68
C GLN A 161 23.10 -7.44 -64.05
N PRO A 162 23.18 -6.30 -63.33
CA PRO A 162 24.41 -5.85 -62.68
C PRO A 162 24.74 -6.73 -61.47
N VAL A 163 25.89 -7.42 -61.52
CA VAL A 163 26.40 -8.28 -60.46
C VAL A 163 27.57 -7.59 -59.76
N THR A 164 27.51 -7.48 -58.44
CA THR A 164 28.63 -6.93 -57.67
C THR A 164 29.68 -7.99 -57.42
N ILE A 165 30.87 -7.78 -57.99
CA ILE A 165 32.05 -8.56 -57.68
C ILE A 165 32.71 -7.91 -56.47
N LYS A 166 32.86 -8.65 -55.37
CA LYS A 166 33.46 -8.18 -54.13
C LYS A 166 34.56 -9.14 -53.70
N ALA A 167 35.70 -8.60 -53.32
CA ALA A 167 36.84 -9.33 -52.80
C ALA A 167 37.34 -8.71 -51.50
N SER A 168 37.77 -9.56 -50.57
CA SER A 168 38.64 -9.16 -49.47
C SER A 168 40.08 -9.18 -49.97
N VAL A 169 40.81 -8.10 -49.73
CA VAL A 169 42.25 -8.03 -49.98
C VAL A 169 42.90 -7.45 -48.74
N ASP A 170 43.77 -8.24 -48.12
CA ASP A 170 44.52 -7.83 -46.95
C ASP A 170 46.02 -8.14 -47.13
N GLY A 171 46.90 -7.32 -46.57
CA GLY A 171 48.35 -7.51 -46.65
C GLY A 171 49.12 -6.29 -47.17
N GLU A 172 50.22 -5.97 -46.47
CA GLU A 172 50.90 -4.68 -46.54
C GLU A 172 51.63 -4.40 -47.87
N LEU A 173 51.88 -5.39 -48.71
CA LEU A 173 52.54 -5.19 -50.01
C LEU A 173 51.57 -4.87 -51.15
N ALA A 174 50.27 -5.09 -50.93
CA ALA A 174 49.23 -4.91 -51.93
C ALA A 174 48.99 -3.41 -52.20
N ALA A 175 49.20 -2.98 -53.44
CA ALA A 175 49.05 -1.59 -53.83
C ALA A 175 47.87 -1.36 -54.78
N LYS A 176 47.42 -2.40 -55.49
CA LYS A 176 46.33 -2.29 -56.46
C LYS A 176 45.62 -3.63 -56.66
N VAL A 177 44.28 -3.58 -56.69
CA VAL A 177 43.42 -4.71 -57.04
C VAL A 177 42.75 -4.46 -58.39
N GLU A 178 42.67 -5.50 -59.20
CA GLU A 178 42.02 -5.47 -60.51
C GLU A 178 40.92 -6.52 -60.59
N PHE A 179 39.76 -6.10 -61.12
CA PHE A 179 38.58 -6.92 -61.34
C PHE A 179 38.47 -7.27 -62.83
N TRP A 180 38.45 -8.56 -63.12
CA TRP A 180 38.42 -9.07 -64.47
C TRP A 180 37.34 -10.14 -64.62
N VAL A 181 36.84 -10.28 -65.84
CA VAL A 181 36.02 -11.42 -66.23
C VAL A 181 36.57 -12.03 -67.49
N ASN A 182 36.80 -13.34 -67.43
CA ASN A 182 37.66 -14.08 -68.34
C ASN A 182 39.00 -13.33 -68.50
N ASN A 183 39.28 -12.85 -69.71
CA ASN A 183 40.50 -12.11 -70.04
C ASN A 183 40.24 -10.62 -70.29
N THR A 184 39.09 -10.08 -69.85
CA THR A 184 38.75 -8.65 -70.02
C THR A 184 38.74 -7.93 -68.67
N LYS A 185 39.52 -6.85 -68.56
CA LYS A 185 39.58 -6.02 -67.36
C LYS A 185 38.36 -5.14 -67.27
N LEU A 186 37.69 -5.19 -66.13
CA LEU A 186 36.53 -4.34 -65.88
C LEU A 186 36.95 -3.06 -65.14
N ALA A 187 37.74 -3.21 -64.08
CA ALA A 187 38.20 -2.09 -63.29
C ALA A 187 39.54 -2.39 -62.60
N GLN A 188 40.24 -1.33 -62.21
CA GLN A 188 41.31 -1.38 -61.21
C GLN A 188 41.04 -0.34 -60.13
N LYS A 189 41.43 -0.65 -58.90
CA LYS A 189 41.38 0.27 -57.76
C LYS A 189 42.71 0.21 -57.03
N ALA A 190 43.21 1.37 -56.60
CA ALA A 190 44.35 1.43 -55.68
C ALA A 190 43.90 0.86 -54.33
N ILE A 191 44.79 0.11 -53.68
CA ILE A 191 44.55 -0.44 -52.35
C ILE A 191 44.95 0.60 -51.32
N ASP A 192 44.02 0.87 -50.42
CA ASP A 192 44.22 1.65 -49.20
C ASP A 192 44.36 0.66 -48.03
N GLN A 193 45.46 0.74 -47.29
CA GLN A 193 45.76 -0.24 -46.23
C GLN A 193 44.80 -0.16 -45.04
N SER A 194 43.97 0.87 -44.92
CA SER A 194 42.88 0.89 -43.93
C SER A 194 41.58 0.24 -44.43
N GLN A 195 41.55 -0.29 -45.66
CA GLN A 195 40.37 -0.94 -46.24
C GLN A 195 40.69 -2.34 -46.71
N THR A 196 39.94 -3.32 -46.22
CA THR A 196 40.12 -4.73 -46.55
C THR A 196 39.14 -5.23 -47.61
N PHE A 197 38.05 -4.53 -47.94
CA PHE A 197 37.08 -4.97 -48.94
C PHE A 197 36.99 -4.05 -50.14
N TYR A 198 37.09 -4.64 -51.32
CA TYR A 198 37.00 -3.95 -52.59
C TYR A 198 35.91 -4.57 -53.44
N SER A 199 35.11 -3.72 -54.07
CA SER A 199 34.05 -4.19 -54.97
C SER A 199 33.99 -3.40 -56.28
N HIS A 200 33.45 -4.05 -57.29
CA HIS A 200 33.07 -3.46 -58.56
C HIS A 200 31.85 -4.17 -59.14
N THR A 201 30.94 -3.39 -59.73
CA THR A 201 29.75 -3.94 -60.37
C THR A 201 30.03 -4.26 -61.83
N TRP A 202 29.72 -5.50 -62.22
CA TRP A 202 29.84 -6.02 -63.56
C TRP A 202 28.47 -6.46 -64.08
N THR A 203 28.08 -5.98 -65.25
CA THR A 203 26.88 -6.46 -65.95
C THR A 203 27.30 -7.38 -67.10
N PRO A 204 27.05 -8.71 -67.03
CA PRO A 204 27.36 -9.63 -68.11
C PRO A 204 26.53 -9.28 -69.35
N LYS A 205 27.15 -9.10 -70.52
CA LYS A 205 26.42 -8.73 -71.74
C LYS A 205 26.01 -9.92 -72.61
N ASP A 206 26.63 -11.07 -72.40
CA ASP A 206 26.43 -12.27 -73.19
C ASP A 206 26.57 -13.50 -72.31
N ALA A 207 25.89 -14.58 -72.68
CA ALA A 207 25.82 -15.82 -71.92
C ALA A 207 27.00 -16.78 -72.14
N GLY A 208 27.05 -17.80 -71.29
CA GLY A 208 28.03 -18.86 -71.15
C GLY A 208 28.78 -18.79 -69.83
N ASN A 209 29.57 -19.82 -69.55
CA ASN A 209 30.44 -19.83 -68.37
C ASN A 209 31.46 -18.68 -68.46
N ARG A 210 31.63 -17.98 -67.34
CA ARG A 210 32.57 -16.88 -67.15
C ARG A 210 33.39 -17.14 -65.91
N THR A 211 34.68 -16.86 -65.99
CA THR A 211 35.60 -16.92 -64.85
C THR A 211 35.82 -15.50 -64.38
N VAL A 212 35.30 -15.15 -63.21
CA VAL A 212 35.63 -13.86 -62.58
C VAL A 212 36.99 -14.00 -61.93
N ASN A 213 37.94 -13.17 -62.33
CA ASN A 213 39.31 -13.18 -61.81
C ASN A 213 39.56 -11.88 -61.04
N ILE A 214 40.10 -12.01 -59.83
CA ILE A 214 40.65 -10.89 -59.07
C ILE A 214 42.15 -11.05 -59.03
N PHE A 215 42.86 -9.99 -59.36
CA PHE A 215 44.32 -9.96 -59.31
C PHE A 215 44.75 -8.82 -58.39
N VAL A 216 45.71 -9.08 -57.53
CA VAL A 216 46.29 -8.10 -56.63
C VAL A 216 47.77 -7.96 -56.94
N PHE A 217 48.24 -6.71 -57.01
CA PHE A 217 49.59 -6.36 -57.40
C PHE A 217 50.24 -5.45 -56.36
N ASP A 218 51.57 -5.51 -56.29
CA ASP A 218 52.37 -4.58 -55.51
C ASP A 218 52.58 -3.23 -56.22
N LYS A 219 53.28 -2.32 -55.54
CA LYS A 219 53.60 -0.98 -56.06
C LYS A 219 54.48 -0.98 -57.31
N ASN A 220 55.19 -2.07 -57.60
CA ASN A 220 55.99 -2.24 -58.81
C ASN A 220 55.21 -2.88 -59.96
N ASN A 221 53.89 -3.10 -59.78
CA ASN A 221 53.00 -3.86 -60.67
C ASN A 221 53.39 -5.34 -60.81
N GLN A 222 54.08 -5.92 -59.84
CA GLN A 222 54.26 -7.37 -59.77
C GLN A 222 53.02 -8.00 -59.15
N GLN A 223 52.48 -9.07 -59.76
CA GLN A 223 51.29 -9.75 -59.25
C GLN A 223 51.63 -10.51 -57.96
N LEU A 224 50.92 -10.18 -56.88
CA LEU A 224 51.07 -10.80 -55.57
C LEU A 224 50.17 -12.03 -55.44
N LYS A 225 48.87 -11.87 -55.76
CA LYS A 225 47.89 -12.97 -55.74
C LYS A 225 46.88 -12.84 -56.85
N GLN A 226 46.26 -13.97 -57.15
CA GLN A 226 45.05 -14.04 -57.94
C GLN A 226 44.11 -15.08 -57.36
N GLN A 227 42.82 -14.83 -57.46
CA GLN A 227 41.81 -15.84 -57.19
C GLN A 227 40.68 -15.70 -58.19
N SER A 228 40.11 -16.83 -58.57
CA SER A 228 39.11 -16.92 -59.62
C SER A 228 37.93 -17.77 -59.20
N VAL A 229 36.73 -17.32 -59.53
CA VAL A 229 35.50 -18.08 -59.36
C VAL A 229 34.85 -18.27 -60.73
N ASN A 230 34.47 -19.51 -61.03
CA ASN A 230 33.71 -19.82 -62.23
C ASN A 230 32.23 -19.62 -61.93
N VAL A 231 31.57 -18.86 -62.76
CA VAL A 231 30.13 -18.61 -62.71
C VAL A 231 29.52 -18.95 -64.06
N THR A 232 28.29 -19.42 -64.07
CA THR A 232 27.57 -19.72 -65.32
C THR A 232 26.68 -18.54 -65.62
N VAL A 233 26.95 -17.78 -66.68
CA VAL A 233 26.02 -16.71 -67.10
C VAL A 233 25.05 -17.34 -68.09
N GLU A 234 23.77 -17.41 -67.81
CA GLU A 234 22.80 -17.95 -68.75
C GLU A 234 22.21 -16.85 -69.63
N ALA A 235 21.91 -17.21 -70.89
CA ALA A 235 21.34 -16.28 -71.84
C ALA A 235 19.90 -16.03 -71.43
N ASP A 236 19.56 -14.75 -71.31
CA ASP A 236 18.16 -14.36 -71.27
C ASP A 236 17.62 -14.53 -72.69
N ILE A 237 17.02 -15.69 -72.93
CA ILE A 237 16.29 -16.03 -74.16
C ILE A 237 15.06 -16.78 -73.68
N ASN A 238 13.86 -16.25 -73.80
CA ASN A 238 13.41 -15.03 -74.48
C ASN A 238 11.97 -14.82 -74.05
N ASP A 239 11.45 -13.58 -74.04
CA ASP A 239 10.03 -13.28 -74.31
C ASP A 239 9.02 -14.38 -73.87
N ASP A 240 9.15 -14.84 -72.63
CA ASP A 240 8.09 -15.53 -71.92
C ASP A 240 7.70 -14.47 -70.91
N PHE A 241 6.77 -13.59 -71.31
CA PHE A 241 6.02 -12.79 -70.36
C PHE A 241 5.63 -13.72 -69.21
N VAL A 242 6.07 -13.41 -67.99
CA VAL A 242 5.80 -14.27 -66.85
C VAL A 242 4.54 -13.75 -66.22
N ALA A 243 3.43 -14.44 -66.47
CA ALA A 243 2.16 -14.02 -65.88
C ALA A 243 2.31 -13.76 -64.37
N PRO A 244 1.76 -12.65 -63.84
CA PRO A 244 1.97 -12.24 -62.46
C PRO A 244 1.46 -13.29 -61.50
N VAL A 245 1.92 -13.34 -60.25
CA VAL A 245 1.39 -14.23 -59.21
C VAL A 245 0.49 -13.43 -58.28
N VAL A 246 -0.73 -13.92 -58.03
CA VAL A 246 -1.64 -13.33 -57.04
C VAL A 246 -2.11 -14.36 -56.03
N ASN A 247 -2.12 -13.98 -54.75
CA ASN A 247 -2.65 -14.77 -53.64
C ASN A 247 -3.54 -13.91 -52.74
N PHE A 248 -4.61 -14.49 -52.20
CA PHE A 248 -5.38 -13.84 -51.14
C PHE A 248 -4.59 -13.85 -49.83
N VAL A 249 -4.50 -12.69 -49.21
CA VAL A 249 -4.05 -12.55 -47.81
C VAL A 249 -5.26 -12.67 -46.90
N THR A 250 -6.34 -11.96 -47.22
CA THR A 250 -7.65 -12.07 -46.57
C THR A 250 -8.79 -11.97 -47.60
N PRO A 251 -9.93 -12.66 -47.40
CA PRO A 251 -10.18 -13.66 -46.36
C PRO A 251 -9.48 -15.00 -46.65
N ALA A 252 -9.37 -15.85 -45.64
CA ALA A 252 -8.84 -17.21 -45.81
C ALA A 252 -9.84 -18.11 -46.56
N ASN A 253 -9.33 -19.15 -47.22
CA ASN A 253 -10.20 -20.12 -47.89
C ASN A 253 -11.06 -20.89 -46.87
N GLY A 254 -12.37 -20.90 -47.07
CA GLY A 254 -13.35 -21.50 -46.16
C GLY A 254 -13.88 -20.56 -45.08
N SER A 255 -13.50 -19.28 -45.06
CA SER A 255 -14.06 -18.31 -44.10
C SER A 255 -15.58 -18.24 -44.20
N ALA A 256 -16.25 -18.16 -43.05
CA ALA A 256 -17.68 -17.88 -42.95
C ALA A 256 -17.86 -16.40 -42.55
N VAL A 257 -18.76 -15.70 -43.22
CA VAL A 257 -19.05 -14.27 -43.02
C VAL A 257 -20.55 -14.03 -43.16
N LYS A 258 -21.12 -13.07 -42.42
CA LYS A 258 -22.57 -12.77 -42.52
C LYS A 258 -22.86 -11.78 -43.65
N VAL A 259 -24.11 -11.76 -44.15
CA VAL A 259 -24.53 -10.85 -45.24
C VAL A 259 -24.43 -9.36 -44.85
N THR A 260 -24.49 -9.02 -43.56
CA THR A 260 -24.33 -7.66 -43.02
C THR A 260 -22.88 -7.26 -42.79
N GLU A 261 -21.96 -8.22 -42.71
CA GLU A 261 -20.55 -7.94 -42.43
C GLU A 261 -19.81 -7.53 -43.71
N SER A 262 -19.02 -6.47 -43.61
CA SER A 262 -18.12 -6.08 -44.69
C SER A 262 -16.86 -6.97 -44.65
N VAL A 263 -16.59 -7.68 -45.75
CA VAL A 263 -15.44 -8.57 -45.89
C VAL A 263 -14.23 -7.76 -46.33
N ALA A 264 -13.23 -7.63 -45.45
CA ALA A 264 -11.96 -7.01 -45.78
C ALA A 264 -11.14 -7.92 -46.70
N ILE A 265 -11.05 -7.54 -47.97
CA ILE A 265 -10.29 -8.26 -48.98
C ILE A 265 -8.93 -7.62 -49.15
N SER A 266 -7.87 -8.41 -48.96
CA SER A 266 -6.51 -8.02 -49.26
C SER A 266 -5.84 -9.11 -50.09
N VAL A 267 -5.19 -8.71 -51.18
CA VAL A 267 -4.48 -9.62 -52.08
C VAL A 267 -3.05 -9.16 -52.22
N ASN A 268 -2.13 -10.12 -52.21
CA ASN A 268 -0.74 -9.86 -52.56
C ASN A 268 -0.54 -10.31 -54.00
N ALA A 269 -0.22 -9.36 -54.88
CA ALA A 269 0.08 -9.62 -56.27
C ALA A 269 1.48 -9.09 -56.58
N THR A 270 2.32 -9.95 -57.13
CA THR A 270 3.69 -9.62 -57.51
C THR A 270 3.95 -10.19 -58.89
N ASP A 271 4.66 -9.43 -59.69
CA ASP A 271 5.10 -9.87 -61.00
C ASP A 271 6.62 -10.07 -61.01
N ALA A 272 7.10 -11.11 -61.69
CA ALA A 272 8.51 -11.50 -61.62
C ALA A 272 9.41 -10.56 -62.44
N ASP A 273 8.87 -9.97 -63.51
CA ASP A 273 9.45 -8.96 -64.39
C ASP A 273 9.09 -7.53 -63.95
N ASN A 274 8.19 -7.40 -62.96
CA ASN A 274 7.84 -6.17 -62.27
C ASN A 274 7.10 -5.15 -63.16
N ASP A 275 6.22 -5.65 -64.02
CA ASP A 275 5.35 -4.88 -64.92
C ASP A 275 3.85 -5.13 -64.68
N LEU A 276 3.50 -5.61 -63.48
CA LEU A 276 2.10 -5.78 -63.04
C LEU A 276 1.27 -4.53 -63.34
N ALA A 277 0.23 -4.67 -64.16
CA ALA A 277 -0.58 -3.54 -64.61
C ALA A 277 -1.88 -3.40 -63.80
N THR A 278 -2.62 -4.49 -63.59
CA THR A 278 -3.92 -4.42 -62.89
C THR A 278 -4.16 -5.60 -61.97
N VAL A 279 -4.87 -5.35 -60.87
CA VAL A 279 -5.39 -6.38 -59.97
C VAL A 279 -6.89 -6.20 -59.83
N VAL A 280 -7.66 -7.20 -60.21
CA VAL A 280 -9.13 -7.17 -60.18
C VAL A 280 -9.64 -8.28 -59.29
N VAL A 281 -10.51 -7.92 -58.33
CA VAL A 281 -11.17 -8.88 -57.44
C VAL A 281 -12.65 -8.97 -57.80
N LYS A 282 -13.16 -10.21 -57.90
CA LYS A 282 -14.53 -10.53 -58.27
C LYS A 282 -15.16 -11.47 -57.24
N ALA A 283 -16.45 -11.30 -56.94
CA ALA A 283 -17.28 -12.27 -56.23
C ALA A 283 -18.25 -12.91 -57.21
N ASN A 284 -18.26 -14.24 -57.29
CA ASN A 284 -19.14 -14.99 -58.20
C ASN A 284 -19.16 -14.42 -59.63
N ASN A 285 -17.95 -14.07 -60.13
CA ASN A 285 -17.67 -13.45 -61.43
C ASN A 285 -18.11 -11.98 -61.62
N LYS A 286 -18.72 -11.32 -60.63
CA LYS A 286 -18.99 -9.88 -60.66
C LYS A 286 -17.82 -9.11 -60.03
N GLN A 287 -17.28 -8.12 -60.75
CA GLN A 287 -16.18 -7.29 -60.25
C GLN A 287 -16.62 -6.48 -59.03
N ILE A 288 -15.80 -6.57 -57.98
CA ILE A 288 -15.95 -5.80 -56.75
C ILE A 288 -14.98 -4.63 -56.75
N CYS A 289 -13.69 -4.92 -56.93
CA CYS A 289 -12.60 -3.94 -56.86
C CYS A 289 -11.66 -4.11 -58.05
N SER A 290 -11.04 -3.02 -58.45
CA SER A 290 -10.00 -2.98 -59.48
C SER A 290 -8.96 -1.97 -59.07
N PHE A 291 -7.70 -2.36 -59.14
CA PHE A 291 -6.55 -1.55 -58.77
C PHE A 291 -5.65 -1.39 -59.99
N ASP A 292 -5.11 -0.18 -60.15
CA ASP A 292 -4.07 0.15 -61.13
C ASP A 292 -2.70 0.03 -60.46
N ALA A 293 -2.02 -1.08 -60.70
CA ALA A 293 -0.79 -1.46 -60.02
C ALA A 293 0.42 -0.59 -60.42
N ALA A 294 0.29 0.27 -61.44
CA ALA A 294 1.29 1.29 -61.74
C ALA A 294 1.25 2.46 -60.72
N SER A 295 0.17 2.59 -59.95
CA SER A 295 -0.07 3.72 -59.04
C SER A 295 -0.30 3.34 -57.58
N THR A 296 -0.52 2.05 -57.30
CA THR A 296 -0.69 1.52 -55.94
C THR A 296 0.04 0.20 -55.79
N ASP A 297 0.73 0.04 -54.66
CA ASP A 297 1.43 -1.18 -54.25
C ASP A 297 0.64 -1.99 -53.20
N THR A 298 -0.46 -1.44 -52.70
CA THR A 298 -1.36 -2.08 -51.75
C THR A 298 -2.71 -2.37 -52.41
N PHE A 299 -3.10 -3.65 -52.46
CA PHE A 299 -4.34 -4.11 -53.11
C PHE A 299 -5.33 -4.61 -52.05
N ALA A 300 -6.07 -3.67 -51.45
CA ALA A 300 -7.07 -3.98 -50.45
C ALA A 300 -8.36 -3.17 -50.67
N CYS A 301 -9.49 -3.81 -50.41
CA CYS A 301 -10.79 -3.15 -50.40
C CYS A 301 -11.77 -3.93 -49.52
N ASP A 302 -12.80 -3.25 -49.04
CA ASP A 302 -13.88 -3.89 -48.30
C ASP A 302 -15.04 -4.24 -49.24
N TRP A 303 -15.60 -5.42 -49.05
CA TRP A 303 -16.71 -5.94 -49.85
C TRP A 303 -17.83 -6.46 -48.97
N GLN A 304 -19.02 -5.88 -49.11
CA GLN A 304 -20.21 -6.40 -48.44
C GLN A 304 -21.00 -7.35 -49.38
N PRO A 305 -21.18 -8.64 -49.02
CA PRO A 305 -22.04 -9.55 -49.76
C PRO A 305 -23.49 -9.11 -49.68
N THR A 306 -24.27 -9.36 -50.74
CA THR A 306 -25.68 -8.93 -50.81
C THR A 306 -26.69 -10.07 -50.72
N GLN A 307 -26.23 -11.33 -50.70
CA GLN A 307 -27.06 -12.54 -50.65
C GLN A 307 -26.30 -13.66 -49.91
N GLU A 308 -27.04 -14.50 -49.19
CA GLU A 308 -26.51 -15.72 -48.56
C GLU A 308 -26.13 -16.80 -49.58
N GLY A 309 -25.26 -17.72 -49.16
CA GLY A 309 -24.77 -18.85 -49.95
C GLY A 309 -23.24 -18.87 -50.09
N GLN A 310 -22.73 -19.91 -50.72
CA GLN A 310 -21.29 -20.03 -50.98
C GLN A 310 -20.86 -19.03 -52.05
N VAL A 311 -19.91 -18.15 -51.72
CA VAL A 311 -19.34 -17.18 -52.65
C VAL A 311 -17.90 -17.54 -52.97
N THR A 312 -17.59 -17.61 -54.26
CA THR A 312 -16.21 -17.75 -54.73
C THR A 312 -15.65 -16.36 -55.02
N LEU A 313 -14.69 -15.92 -54.21
CA LEU A 313 -13.88 -14.75 -54.49
C LEU A 313 -12.73 -15.15 -55.42
N GLN A 314 -12.51 -14.33 -56.45
CA GLN A 314 -11.52 -14.54 -57.48
C GLN A 314 -10.68 -13.27 -57.63
N ALA A 315 -9.39 -13.35 -57.40
CA ALA A 315 -8.46 -12.27 -57.69
C ALA A 315 -7.69 -12.60 -58.98
N VAL A 316 -7.59 -11.63 -59.87
CA VAL A 316 -6.92 -11.73 -61.16
C VAL A 316 -5.90 -10.60 -61.25
N ALA A 317 -4.63 -10.95 -61.28
CA ALA A 317 -3.54 -10.02 -61.57
C ALA A 317 -3.19 -10.12 -63.05
N THR A 318 -2.98 -9.00 -63.72
CA THR A 318 -2.64 -8.92 -65.15
C THR A 318 -1.47 -7.97 -65.34
N ASP A 319 -0.45 -8.38 -66.10
CA ASP A 319 0.70 -7.55 -66.47
C ASP A 319 0.41 -6.61 -67.65
N ALA A 320 1.43 -5.84 -68.05
CA ALA A 320 1.35 -4.86 -69.13
C ALA A 320 1.13 -5.51 -70.52
N GLU A 321 1.50 -6.78 -70.68
CA GLU A 321 1.36 -7.55 -71.92
C GLU A 321 0.10 -8.41 -71.96
N GLY A 322 -0.70 -8.35 -70.89
CA GLY A 322 -2.03 -8.92 -70.80
C GLY A 322 -2.04 -10.38 -70.36
N LEU A 323 -0.92 -10.94 -69.90
CA LEU A 323 -0.96 -12.22 -69.22
C LEU A 323 -1.50 -12.03 -67.81
N SER A 324 -2.22 -13.04 -67.35
CA SER A 324 -2.85 -12.99 -66.03
C SER A 324 -2.74 -14.32 -65.30
N SER A 325 -2.60 -14.24 -63.99
CA SER A 325 -2.91 -15.36 -63.12
C SER A 325 -4.16 -15.08 -62.31
N THR A 326 -4.71 -16.16 -61.78
CA THR A 326 -5.96 -16.13 -61.05
C THR A 326 -5.81 -17.02 -59.82
N THR A 327 -6.21 -16.49 -58.68
CA THR A 327 -6.43 -17.27 -57.46
C THR A 327 -7.88 -17.18 -57.01
N LYS A 328 -8.34 -18.19 -56.28
CA LYS A 328 -9.71 -18.24 -55.77
C LYS A 328 -9.71 -18.71 -54.32
N VAL A 329 -10.57 -18.09 -53.53
CA VAL A 329 -10.98 -18.58 -52.23
C VAL A 329 -12.50 -18.71 -52.22
N SER A 330 -13.00 -19.79 -51.63
CA SER A 330 -14.43 -19.97 -51.39
C SER A 330 -14.73 -19.57 -49.96
N ILE A 331 -15.64 -18.63 -49.78
CA ILE A 331 -16.18 -18.25 -48.48
C ILE A 331 -17.66 -18.65 -48.42
N THR A 332 -18.16 -18.91 -47.22
CA THR A 332 -19.59 -19.16 -46.99
C THR A 332 -20.19 -17.85 -46.48
N VAL A 333 -21.12 -17.27 -47.24
CA VAL A 333 -21.93 -16.16 -46.74
C VAL A 333 -23.16 -16.78 -46.09
N GLU A 334 -23.25 -16.68 -44.78
CA GLU A 334 -24.39 -17.22 -44.05
C GLU A 334 -25.52 -16.18 -44.03
N ALA A 335 -26.77 -16.65 -44.06
CA ALA A 335 -27.88 -15.79 -43.67
C ALA A 335 -27.58 -15.25 -42.28
N GLU A 336 -27.91 -13.98 -42.09
CA GLU A 336 -28.11 -13.47 -40.75
C GLU A 336 -29.31 -14.23 -40.18
N GLU A 337 -29.04 -15.24 -39.37
CA GLU A 337 -29.96 -15.51 -38.27
C GLU A 337 -29.85 -14.26 -37.40
N GLU A 338 -30.89 -13.44 -37.39
CA GLU A 338 -31.06 -12.43 -36.35
C GLU A 338 -31.09 -13.21 -35.03
N GLN A 339 -29.91 -13.32 -34.42
CA GLN A 339 -29.78 -13.78 -33.06
C GLN A 339 -30.17 -12.59 -32.22
N PHE A 340 -31.49 -12.42 -32.08
CA PHE A 340 -32.03 -11.60 -31.01
C PHE A 340 -31.51 -12.18 -29.71
N THR A 341 -30.73 -11.38 -29.00
CA THR A 341 -30.27 -11.76 -27.68
C THR A 341 -31.24 -11.20 -26.68
N ALA A 342 -31.82 -12.07 -25.85
CA ALA A 342 -32.75 -11.58 -24.84
C ALA A 342 -32.01 -10.62 -23.89
N PRO A 343 -32.70 -9.58 -23.37
CA PRO A 343 -32.07 -8.58 -22.51
C PRO A 343 -31.53 -9.22 -21.25
N VAL A 344 -30.64 -8.54 -20.51
CA VAL A 344 -30.20 -8.96 -19.18
C VAL A 344 -30.86 -8.06 -18.15
N VAL A 345 -31.46 -8.64 -17.10
CA VAL A 345 -32.06 -7.90 -15.98
C VAL A 345 -31.54 -8.39 -14.64
N LYS A 346 -31.20 -7.44 -13.75
CA LYS A 346 -30.77 -7.70 -12.37
C LYS A 346 -31.47 -6.74 -11.40
N PHE A 347 -31.82 -7.21 -10.21
CA PHE A 347 -32.20 -6.31 -9.13
C PHE A 347 -30.97 -5.65 -8.53
N LEU A 348 -31.06 -4.33 -8.35
CA LEU A 348 -30.14 -3.51 -7.54
C LEU A 348 -30.66 -3.39 -6.10
N SER A 349 -31.98 -3.27 -5.92
CA SER A 349 -32.67 -3.24 -4.63
C SER A 349 -34.07 -3.83 -4.76
N PRO A 350 -34.62 -4.52 -3.74
CA PRO A 350 -33.98 -4.89 -2.46
C PRO A 350 -33.02 -6.09 -2.61
N SER A 351 -32.16 -6.27 -1.59
CA SER A 351 -31.25 -7.42 -1.48
C SER A 351 -32.01 -8.75 -1.39
N ASN A 352 -31.39 -9.84 -1.87
CA ASN A 352 -32.00 -11.17 -1.77
C ASN A 352 -32.00 -11.64 -0.31
N GLY A 353 -33.17 -12.02 0.19
CA GLY A 353 -33.39 -12.36 1.60
C GLY A 353 -33.80 -11.17 2.46
N ALA A 354 -33.90 -9.95 1.90
CA ALA A 354 -34.27 -8.76 2.69
C ALA A 354 -35.58 -8.98 3.44
N THR A 355 -35.56 -8.64 4.72
CA THR A 355 -36.75 -8.60 5.57
C THR A 355 -37.27 -7.17 5.60
N ILE A 356 -38.55 -6.96 5.31
CA ILE A 356 -39.15 -5.64 5.18
C ILE A 356 -40.47 -5.61 5.96
N LYS A 357 -40.75 -4.54 6.70
CA LYS A 357 -42.00 -4.43 7.46
C LYS A 357 -43.17 -4.11 6.53
N GLU A 358 -44.37 -4.61 6.84
CA GLU A 358 -45.57 -4.36 6.02
C GLU A 358 -45.92 -2.87 5.85
N THR A 359 -45.50 -2.00 6.77
CA THR A 359 -45.69 -0.54 6.70
C THR A 359 -44.61 0.20 5.90
N GLU A 360 -43.47 -0.45 5.63
CA GLU A 360 -42.36 0.16 4.91
C GLU A 360 -42.61 0.18 3.39
N THR A 361 -42.20 1.27 2.77
CA THR A 361 -42.20 1.38 1.31
C THR A 361 -40.90 0.80 0.77
N VAL A 362 -40.98 -0.28 0.01
CA VAL A 362 -39.83 -0.93 -0.62
C VAL A 362 -39.38 -0.12 -1.83
N SER A 363 -38.15 0.38 -1.82
CA SER A 363 -37.53 0.92 -3.03
C SER A 363 -37.02 -0.23 -3.89
N VAL A 364 -37.72 -0.47 -5.00
CA VAL A 364 -37.37 -1.51 -5.97
C VAL A 364 -36.63 -0.86 -7.13
N SER A 365 -35.37 -1.23 -7.31
CA SER A 365 -34.52 -0.74 -8.38
C SER A 365 -33.94 -1.92 -9.15
N VAL A 366 -34.03 -1.84 -10.48
CA VAL A 366 -33.52 -2.88 -11.38
C VAL A 366 -32.63 -2.23 -12.43
N ASN A 367 -31.61 -2.97 -12.84
CA ASN A 367 -30.81 -2.62 -14.00
C ASN A 367 -31.14 -3.63 -15.09
N ALA A 368 -31.54 -3.13 -16.26
CA ALA A 368 -31.81 -3.93 -17.43
C ALA A 368 -31.04 -3.34 -18.62
N THR A 369 -30.36 -4.19 -19.38
CA THR A 369 -29.58 -3.80 -20.55
C THR A 369 -29.77 -4.83 -21.63
N ASP A 370 -29.90 -4.38 -22.86
CA ASP A 370 -29.84 -5.25 -24.03
C ASP A 370 -28.53 -5.00 -24.78
N ILE A 371 -27.88 -6.05 -25.25
CA ILE A 371 -26.62 -5.92 -26.00
C ILE A 371 -26.87 -5.44 -27.44
N ASP A 372 -28.08 -5.64 -27.96
CA ASP A 372 -28.54 -5.16 -29.26
C ASP A 372 -29.17 -3.74 -29.15
N ASP A 373 -29.17 -3.14 -27.95
CA ASP A 373 -29.63 -1.77 -27.62
C ASP A 373 -31.10 -1.48 -28.00
N ASP A 374 -31.96 -2.49 -27.93
CA ASP A 374 -33.38 -2.42 -28.32
C ASP A 374 -34.35 -2.84 -27.20
N LEU A 375 -33.92 -2.70 -25.94
CA LEU A 375 -34.76 -2.89 -24.76
C LEU A 375 -36.03 -2.01 -24.84
N THR A 376 -37.22 -2.62 -24.79
CA THR A 376 -38.49 -1.88 -24.89
C THR A 376 -39.23 -1.74 -23.56
N GLN A 377 -39.18 -2.76 -22.70
CA GLN A 377 -40.00 -2.78 -21.49
C GLN A 377 -39.32 -3.46 -20.32
N VAL A 378 -39.47 -2.88 -19.13
CA VAL A 378 -39.11 -3.54 -17.86
C VAL A 378 -40.32 -3.59 -16.96
N VAL A 379 -40.74 -4.78 -16.55
CA VAL A 379 -41.87 -5.03 -15.65
C VAL A 379 -41.38 -5.68 -14.38
N VAL A 380 -41.79 -5.15 -13.22
CA VAL A 380 -41.53 -5.78 -11.93
C VAL A 380 -42.85 -6.25 -11.32
N GLN A 381 -42.86 -7.47 -10.79
CA GLN A 381 -44.00 -8.12 -10.17
C GLN A 381 -43.64 -8.56 -8.74
N ALA A 382 -44.60 -8.50 -7.82
CA ALA A 382 -44.53 -9.13 -6.51
C ALA A 382 -45.56 -10.26 -6.45
N ASN A 383 -45.14 -11.50 -6.17
CA ASN A 383 -46.02 -12.68 -6.13
C ASN A 383 -46.94 -12.81 -7.38
N ASN A 384 -46.38 -12.57 -8.56
CA ASN A 384 -47.06 -12.56 -9.88
C ASN A 384 -48.05 -11.41 -10.12
N LYS A 385 -48.14 -10.41 -9.25
CA LYS A 385 -48.89 -9.17 -9.48
C LYS A 385 -47.94 -8.05 -9.88
N GLN A 386 -48.21 -7.38 -11.01
CA GLN A 386 -47.40 -6.25 -11.47
C GLN A 386 -47.42 -5.10 -10.44
N ILE A 387 -46.23 -4.65 -10.05
CA ILE A 387 -46.01 -3.51 -9.16
C ILE A 387 -45.50 -2.29 -9.93
N CYS A 388 -44.63 -2.50 -10.93
CA CYS A 388 -44.02 -1.43 -11.73
C CYS A 388 -43.89 -1.85 -13.19
N SER A 389 -43.95 -0.86 -14.10
CA SER A 389 -43.71 -1.04 -15.53
C SER A 389 -43.05 0.22 -16.08
N PHE A 390 -41.97 0.03 -16.81
CA PHE A 390 -41.18 1.08 -17.43
C PHE A 390 -41.17 0.89 -18.94
N ASP A 391 -41.27 1.99 -19.68
CA ASP A 391 -41.02 2.04 -21.12
C ASP A 391 -39.55 2.41 -21.31
N ALA A 392 -38.73 1.42 -21.63
CA ALA A 392 -37.28 1.56 -21.71
C ALA A 392 -36.84 2.42 -22.92
N THR A 393 -37.76 2.78 -23.82
CA THR A 393 -37.49 3.75 -24.89
C THR A 393 -37.53 5.21 -24.41
N GLN A 394 -38.05 5.45 -23.19
CA GLN A 394 -38.26 6.80 -22.64
C GLN A 394 -37.42 7.07 -21.38
N VAL A 395 -36.99 6.03 -20.66
CA VAL A 395 -36.22 6.15 -19.41
C VAL A 395 -35.09 5.13 -19.36
N ASP A 396 -33.96 5.54 -18.79
CA ASP A 396 -32.74 4.76 -18.61
C ASP A 396 -32.53 4.27 -17.16
N ALA A 397 -33.41 4.69 -16.23
CA ALA A 397 -33.42 4.26 -14.84
C ALA A 397 -34.75 3.57 -14.46
N PHE A 398 -34.67 2.34 -13.96
CA PHE A 398 -35.83 1.51 -13.63
C PHE A 398 -36.00 1.38 -12.11
N ALA A 399 -36.53 2.41 -11.47
CA ALA A 399 -36.76 2.43 -10.03
C ALA A 399 -38.21 2.82 -9.69
N CYS A 400 -38.78 2.18 -8.69
CA CYS A 400 -40.11 2.48 -8.19
C CYS A 400 -40.25 2.12 -6.71
N ASN A 401 -41.21 2.77 -6.06
CA ASN A 401 -41.56 2.49 -4.68
C ASN A 401 -42.77 1.55 -4.65
N TRP A 402 -42.65 0.43 -3.92
CA TRP A 402 -43.70 -0.58 -3.77
C TRP A 402 -44.01 -0.79 -2.29
N GLN A 403 -45.28 -0.66 -1.92
CA GLN A 403 -45.73 -0.98 -0.56
C GLN A 403 -46.34 -2.40 -0.54
N PRO A 404 -45.83 -3.31 0.31
CA PRO A 404 -46.41 -4.63 0.50
C PRO A 404 -47.84 -4.53 1.02
N THR A 405 -48.68 -5.50 0.65
CA THR A 405 -50.09 -5.56 1.11
C THR A 405 -50.42 -6.82 1.89
N GLN A 406 -49.43 -7.70 2.09
CA GLN A 406 -49.55 -8.99 2.77
C GLN A 406 -48.18 -9.39 3.34
N VAL A 407 -48.18 -9.92 4.56
CA VAL A 407 -47.02 -10.53 5.23
C VAL A 407 -46.69 -11.93 4.68
N GLY A 408 -45.46 -12.36 4.88
CA GLY A 408 -44.89 -13.63 4.43
C GLY A 408 -43.80 -13.47 3.37
N LYS A 409 -43.28 -14.59 2.87
CA LYS A 409 -42.28 -14.58 1.79
C LYS A 409 -42.89 -14.02 0.51
N VAL A 410 -42.25 -13.00 -0.05
CA VAL A 410 -42.60 -12.40 -1.33
C VAL A 410 -41.49 -12.68 -2.33
N THR A 411 -41.87 -13.21 -3.50
CA THR A 411 -40.96 -13.31 -4.64
C THR A 411 -41.19 -12.10 -5.55
N LEU A 412 -40.21 -11.21 -5.60
CA LEU A 412 -40.11 -10.17 -6.61
C LEU A 412 -39.57 -10.78 -7.90
N LYS A 413 -40.20 -10.46 -9.02
CA LYS A 413 -39.85 -10.94 -10.36
C LYS A 413 -39.70 -9.75 -11.28
N ALA A 414 -38.49 -9.49 -11.76
CA ALA A 414 -38.24 -8.49 -12.79
C ALA A 414 -38.13 -9.16 -14.16
N ILE A 415 -38.79 -8.58 -15.16
CA ILE A 415 -38.89 -9.08 -16.51
C ILE A 415 -38.47 -7.94 -17.44
N ALA A 416 -37.40 -8.12 -18.19
CA ALA A 416 -37.01 -7.21 -19.27
C ALA A 416 -37.44 -7.81 -20.61
N THR A 417 -37.91 -6.97 -21.53
CA THR A 417 -38.41 -7.34 -22.86
C THR A 417 -37.79 -6.43 -23.92
N ASP A 418 -37.25 -7.01 -24.99
CA ASP A 418 -36.70 -6.28 -26.14
C ASP A 418 -37.77 -5.96 -27.20
N ALA A 419 -37.36 -5.44 -28.36
CA ALA A 419 -38.24 -5.06 -29.46
C ALA A 419 -38.86 -6.25 -30.19
N GLN A 420 -38.27 -7.44 -30.05
CA GLN A 420 -38.70 -8.69 -30.68
C GLN A 420 -39.51 -9.57 -29.75
N GLY A 421 -39.69 -9.13 -28.51
CA GLY A 421 -40.48 -9.80 -27.49
C GLY A 421 -39.74 -10.93 -26.80
N LEU A 422 -38.40 -11.03 -26.92
CA LEU A 422 -37.64 -11.91 -26.04
C LEU A 422 -37.60 -11.32 -24.65
N THR A 423 -37.54 -12.20 -23.67
CA THR A 423 -37.58 -11.78 -22.27
C THR A 423 -36.51 -12.47 -21.46
N SER A 424 -35.95 -11.74 -20.51
CA SER A 424 -35.24 -12.33 -19.38
C SER A 424 -35.99 -12.09 -18.10
N THR A 425 -35.73 -12.96 -17.12
CA THR A 425 -36.37 -12.91 -15.83
C THR A 425 -35.34 -13.15 -14.75
N VAL A 426 -35.39 -12.32 -13.70
CA VAL A 426 -34.68 -12.56 -12.45
C VAL A 426 -35.68 -12.54 -11.31
N ASN A 427 -35.48 -13.44 -10.34
CA ASN A 427 -36.25 -13.47 -9.11
C ASN A 427 -35.40 -12.93 -7.95
N ARG A 428 -36.07 -12.32 -6.99
CA ARG A 428 -35.55 -11.99 -5.65
C ARG A 428 -36.57 -12.45 -4.63
N ASN A 429 -36.11 -13.16 -3.62
CA ASN A 429 -36.96 -13.51 -2.49
C ASN A 429 -36.72 -12.49 -1.39
N ILE A 430 -37.78 -11.94 -0.83
CA ILE A 430 -37.76 -11.09 0.35
C ILE A 430 -38.78 -11.65 1.34
N THR A 431 -38.66 -11.30 2.61
CA THR A 431 -39.65 -11.64 3.63
C THR A 431 -40.35 -10.37 4.06
N VAL A 432 -41.66 -10.28 3.84
CA VAL A 432 -42.45 -9.19 4.41
C VAL A 432 -42.90 -9.66 5.78
N GLU A 433 -42.45 -9.01 6.84
CA GLU A 433 -42.88 -9.34 8.19
C GLU A 433 -44.01 -8.42 8.62
N GLU A 434 -44.92 -8.97 9.42
CA GLU A 434 -45.87 -8.13 10.15
C GLU A 434 -45.03 -7.15 10.97
N GLU A 435 -45.44 -5.88 11.02
CA GLU A 435 -44.84 -4.96 11.97
C GLU A 435 -45.13 -5.50 13.36
N ILE A 436 -44.17 -6.24 13.92
CA ILE A 436 -44.15 -6.57 15.32
C ILE A 436 -43.93 -5.22 15.99
N VAL A 437 -45.00 -4.63 16.52
CA VAL A 437 -44.87 -3.68 17.60
C VAL A 437 -44.18 -4.46 18.70
N LEU A 438 -42.85 -4.36 18.75
CA LEU A 438 -42.06 -4.97 19.79
C LEU A 438 -42.71 -4.53 21.11
N PRO A 439 -42.99 -5.44 22.06
CA PRO A 439 -43.30 -5.01 23.41
C PRO A 439 -42.19 -4.04 23.84
N PRO A 440 -42.51 -3.00 24.63
CA PRO A 440 -41.69 -1.81 24.80
C PRO A 440 -40.23 -2.20 24.98
N VAL A 441 -39.38 -1.63 24.13
CA VAL A 441 -37.92 -1.72 24.26
C VAL A 441 -37.62 -1.37 25.70
N THR A 442 -37.18 -2.35 26.48
CA THR A 442 -36.72 -2.09 27.85
C THR A 442 -35.62 -1.05 27.70
N PRO A 443 -35.79 0.13 28.29
CA PRO A 443 -34.82 1.20 28.15
C PRO A 443 -33.44 0.69 28.60
N PRO A 444 -32.37 0.98 27.85
CA PRO A 444 -31.03 0.58 28.27
C PRO A 444 -30.73 1.26 29.61
N GLY A 445 -30.33 0.47 30.62
CA GLY A 445 -30.06 0.96 31.98
C GLY A 445 -31.28 1.07 32.90
N GLU A 446 -31.11 0.69 34.17
CA GLU A 446 -32.18 0.71 35.19
C GLU A 446 -32.80 2.11 35.37
N LEU A 447 -32.03 3.18 35.13
CA LEU A 447 -32.46 4.56 35.37
C LEU A 447 -33.48 5.08 34.35
N CYS A 448 -33.48 4.53 33.13
CA CYS A 448 -34.38 4.96 32.07
C CYS A 448 -35.59 4.04 31.90
N ALA A 449 -35.70 2.97 32.68
CA ALA A 449 -36.64 1.87 32.48
C ALA A 449 -38.12 2.30 32.34
N ASP A 450 -38.47 3.46 32.90
CA ASP A 450 -39.83 4.00 32.91
C ASP A 450 -40.13 5.00 31.76
N PHE A 451 -39.17 5.26 30.86
CA PHE A 451 -39.32 6.20 29.75
C PHE A 451 -39.55 5.51 28.40
N ASN A 452 -40.28 6.19 27.52
CA ASN A 452 -40.46 5.78 26.13
C ASN A 452 -39.12 5.80 25.37
N VAL A 453 -38.83 4.79 24.56
CA VAL A 453 -37.62 4.72 23.72
C VAL A 453 -37.98 5.06 22.28
N TYR A 454 -37.32 6.05 21.68
CA TYR A 454 -37.53 6.41 20.28
C TYR A 454 -37.31 5.20 19.35
N PRO A 455 -38.19 4.95 18.35
CA PRO A 455 -39.24 5.83 17.84
C PRO A 455 -40.63 5.71 18.50
N ASP A 456 -40.77 5.02 19.64
CA ASP A 456 -42.05 4.89 20.34
C ASP A 456 -42.42 6.19 21.10
N TRP A 457 -42.97 7.16 20.37
CA TRP A 457 -43.30 8.49 20.87
C TRP A 457 -44.30 8.51 22.04
N THR A 458 -44.07 9.36 23.05
CA THR A 458 -44.99 9.58 24.18
C THR A 458 -46.42 9.97 23.78
N ARG A 459 -46.60 10.55 22.58
CA ARG A 459 -47.89 10.95 22.00
C ARG A 459 -48.18 10.30 20.64
N GLY A 460 -47.61 9.13 20.37
CA GLY A 460 -47.84 8.35 19.15
C GLY A 460 -46.95 8.76 17.97
N ASP A 461 -46.89 10.04 17.63
CA ASP A 461 -46.04 10.57 16.55
C ASP A 461 -45.20 11.80 16.93
N HIS A 462 -45.22 12.22 18.20
CA HIS A 462 -44.51 13.41 18.70
C HIS A 462 -44.31 13.36 20.22
N ALA A 463 -43.53 14.31 20.74
CA ALA A 463 -43.43 14.64 22.15
C ALA A 463 -43.89 16.09 22.41
N THR A 464 -44.40 16.36 23.61
CA THR A 464 -44.80 17.72 24.05
C THR A 464 -43.99 18.17 25.26
N GLY A 465 -44.02 19.47 25.57
CA GLY A 465 -43.23 20.04 26.66
C GLY A 465 -43.36 19.28 27.98
N GLY A 466 -42.25 18.74 28.47
CA GLY A 466 -42.13 17.92 29.69
C GLY A 466 -42.13 16.40 29.47
N ASP A 467 -42.50 15.92 28.28
CA ASP A 467 -42.41 14.49 27.95
C ASP A 467 -40.93 14.06 27.89
N ILE A 468 -40.63 12.83 28.31
CA ILE A 468 -39.26 12.28 28.32
C ILE A 468 -39.19 11.10 27.35
N MET A 469 -38.16 11.10 26.50
CA MET A 469 -37.88 10.08 25.51
C MET A 469 -36.42 9.66 25.60
N VAL A 470 -36.14 8.37 25.46
CA VAL A 470 -34.80 7.79 25.43
C VAL A 470 -34.36 7.59 23.98
N HIS A 471 -33.14 8.01 23.68
CA HIS A 471 -32.48 7.79 22.39
C HIS A 471 -30.98 7.62 22.65
N ASN A 472 -30.36 6.59 22.07
CA ASN A 472 -28.93 6.27 22.22
C ASN A 472 -28.42 6.27 23.69
N ASN A 473 -29.12 5.54 24.57
CA ASN A 473 -28.80 5.43 26.00
C ASN A 473 -28.86 6.75 26.79
N ILE A 474 -29.54 7.76 26.24
CA ILE A 474 -29.73 9.07 26.86
C ILE A 474 -31.22 9.41 26.90
N ALA A 475 -31.71 9.82 28.06
CA ALA A 475 -33.04 10.39 28.21
C ALA A 475 -33.02 11.90 27.93
N TYR A 476 -33.96 12.36 27.11
CA TYR A 476 -34.18 13.76 26.76
C TYR A 476 -35.59 14.19 27.15
N SER A 477 -35.72 15.39 27.69
CA SER A 477 -37.01 16.03 27.94
C SER A 477 -37.35 16.98 26.79
N ALA A 478 -38.53 16.85 26.20
CA ALA A 478 -39.02 17.80 25.22
C ALA A 478 -39.28 19.16 25.90
N ILE A 479 -38.73 20.24 25.36
CA ILE A 479 -38.92 21.60 25.89
C ILE A 479 -40.28 22.16 25.44
N TYR A 480 -40.68 21.85 24.21
CA TYR A 480 -41.96 22.21 23.60
C TYR A 480 -42.41 21.07 22.66
N TRP A 481 -43.48 21.27 21.88
CA TRP A 481 -43.92 20.27 20.90
C TRP A 481 -42.81 19.98 19.89
N THR A 482 -42.49 18.71 19.67
CA THR A 482 -41.44 18.30 18.73
C THR A 482 -41.71 16.92 18.12
N GLN A 483 -41.25 16.75 16.88
CA GLN A 483 -41.23 15.51 16.11
C GLN A 483 -39.80 15.13 15.67
N THR A 484 -38.79 15.85 16.17
CA THR A 484 -37.39 15.59 15.82
C THR A 484 -36.79 14.56 16.77
N ILE A 485 -35.83 13.78 16.29
CA ILE A 485 -35.21 12.68 17.04
C ILE A 485 -34.74 13.19 18.43
N PRO A 486 -35.00 12.49 19.55
CA PRO A 486 -34.61 12.99 20.86
C PRO A 486 -33.12 13.33 20.94
N GLY A 487 -32.83 14.57 21.36
CA GLY A 487 -31.48 15.12 21.42
C GLY A 487 -30.90 15.64 20.11
N SER A 488 -31.65 15.63 19.00
CA SER A 488 -31.13 16.07 17.70
C SER A 488 -31.11 17.58 17.51
N ASP A 489 -31.85 18.34 18.32
CA ASP A 489 -31.95 19.79 18.21
C ASP A 489 -32.35 20.47 19.53
N SER A 490 -32.52 21.79 19.49
CA SER A 490 -32.87 22.63 20.64
C SER A 490 -34.30 22.45 21.17
N SER A 491 -35.13 21.60 20.56
CA SER A 491 -36.44 21.24 21.10
C SER A 491 -36.34 20.23 22.24
N TRP A 492 -35.16 19.65 22.44
CA TRP A 492 -34.85 18.71 23.50
C TRP A 492 -33.87 19.34 24.51
N SER A 493 -34.06 19.00 25.79
CA SER A 493 -33.05 19.19 26.82
C SER A 493 -32.59 17.84 27.32
N LEU A 494 -31.29 17.69 27.57
CA LEU A 494 -30.74 16.51 28.21
C LEU A 494 -31.40 16.30 29.58
N HIS A 495 -31.94 15.10 29.84
CA HIS A 495 -32.52 14.73 31.13
C HIS A 495 -31.49 13.97 31.98
N LEU A 496 -31.00 12.83 31.50
CA LEU A 496 -29.95 12.02 32.13
C LEU A 496 -29.37 10.99 31.15
N ASN A 497 -28.17 10.49 31.43
CA ASN A 497 -27.63 9.31 30.75
C ASN A 497 -28.14 8.06 31.48
N CYS A 498 -28.64 7.07 30.73
CA CYS A 498 -29.38 5.95 31.31
C CYS A 498 -28.50 4.94 32.07
N ASP A 499 -27.19 4.96 31.81
CA ASP A 499 -26.16 4.21 32.54
C ASP A 499 -25.70 4.88 33.84
N GLY A 500 -26.20 6.09 34.15
CA GLY A 500 -25.84 6.83 35.35
C GLY A 500 -24.57 7.68 35.24
N THR A 501 -23.95 7.75 34.05
CA THR A 501 -22.89 8.73 33.78
C THR A 501 -23.41 10.17 33.91
N GLU A 502 -22.52 11.12 34.20
CA GLU A 502 -22.92 12.50 34.46
C GLU A 502 -23.57 13.15 33.23
N PRO A 503 -24.72 13.84 33.39
CA PRO A 503 -25.35 14.55 32.27
C PRO A 503 -24.39 15.53 31.59
N GLY A 504 -24.26 15.44 30.27
CA GLY A 504 -23.39 16.29 29.45
C GLY A 504 -22.01 15.68 29.21
N THR A 505 -21.79 14.45 29.67
CA THR A 505 -20.62 13.62 29.33
C THR A 505 -21.04 12.47 28.43
N ALA A 506 -20.07 11.82 27.78
CA ALA A 506 -20.30 10.66 26.93
C ALA A 506 -20.91 9.50 27.75
N PRO A 507 -22.01 8.87 27.29
CA PRO A 507 -22.47 7.61 27.86
C PRO A 507 -21.40 6.52 27.76
N LEU A 508 -21.48 5.51 28.63
CA LEU A 508 -20.61 4.34 28.61
C LEU A 508 -20.63 3.66 27.24
N LEU A 509 -21.82 3.36 26.71
CA LEU A 509 -21.99 2.80 25.37
C LEU A 509 -22.13 3.94 24.34
N SER A 510 -21.01 4.49 23.90
CA SER A 510 -20.92 5.52 22.87
C SER A 510 -19.74 5.26 21.94
N LEU A 511 -19.77 5.87 20.74
CA LEU A 511 -18.68 5.76 19.77
C LEU A 511 -17.35 6.19 20.42
N PRO A 512 -16.34 5.30 20.50
CA PRO A 512 -15.05 5.65 21.08
C PRO A 512 -14.34 6.74 20.29
N ASN A 513 -13.80 7.69 21.02
CA ASN A 513 -12.90 8.71 20.51
C ASN A 513 -11.65 8.78 21.40
N PRO A 514 -10.84 7.70 21.42
CA PRO A 514 -9.72 7.59 22.35
C PRO A 514 -8.63 8.63 22.04
N MET A 515 -8.03 9.17 23.10
CA MET A 515 -6.95 10.15 23.00
C MET A 515 -5.62 9.52 22.54
N ASP A 516 -5.44 8.23 22.83
CA ASP A 516 -4.27 7.41 22.50
C ASP A 516 -4.72 6.12 21.79
N PRO A 517 -3.91 5.59 20.86
CA PRO A 517 -4.24 4.33 20.18
C PRO A 517 -4.14 3.12 21.12
N VAL A 518 -4.84 2.04 20.77
CA VAL A 518 -4.68 0.76 21.47
C VAL A 518 -3.27 0.23 21.27
N ARG A 519 -2.61 -0.19 22.36
CA ARG A 519 -1.29 -0.83 22.30
C ARG A 519 -1.42 -2.19 21.60
N LEU A 520 -0.58 -2.40 20.59
CA LEU A 520 -0.60 -3.60 19.74
C LEU A 520 0.42 -4.66 20.16
N GLU A 521 0.86 -4.59 21.42
CA GLU A 521 1.75 -5.57 22.01
C GLU A 521 0.95 -6.78 22.47
N VAL A 522 1.31 -7.95 21.94
CA VAL A 522 0.78 -9.26 22.35
C VAL A 522 1.97 -10.16 22.64
N ALA A 523 2.00 -10.80 23.81
CA ALA A 523 3.17 -11.59 24.21
C ALA A 523 3.48 -12.71 23.20
N GLY A 524 4.76 -12.94 22.90
CA GLY A 524 5.16 -13.93 21.88
C GLY A 524 4.94 -13.51 20.42
N TRP A 525 4.37 -12.33 20.16
CA TRP A 525 4.29 -11.72 18.84
C TRP A 525 5.35 -10.63 18.66
N PRO A 526 5.89 -10.43 17.43
CA PRO A 526 6.90 -9.41 17.18
C PRO A 526 6.31 -7.99 17.24
N ASN A 527 7.18 -6.97 17.33
CA ASN A 527 6.78 -5.56 17.29
C ASN A 527 6.48 -5.04 15.88
N THR A 528 6.27 -5.93 14.91
CA THR A 528 5.94 -5.60 13.52
C THR A 528 4.66 -6.31 13.12
N LEU A 529 3.86 -5.72 12.22
CA LEU A 529 2.64 -6.36 11.72
C LEU A 529 2.99 -7.72 11.12
N VAL A 530 2.34 -8.78 11.61
CA VAL A 530 2.51 -10.12 11.05
C VAL A 530 1.54 -10.31 9.89
N ILE A 531 2.06 -10.77 8.76
CA ILE A 531 1.26 -11.15 7.60
C ILE A 531 1.66 -12.56 7.23
N ALA A 532 0.69 -13.48 7.22
CA ALA A 532 0.96 -14.88 7.00
C ALA A 532 -0.15 -15.58 6.20
N SER A 533 0.24 -16.62 5.47
CA SER A 533 -0.59 -17.69 4.91
C SER A 533 -0.21 -19.03 5.56
N PRO A 534 -0.94 -20.14 5.32
CA PRO A 534 -0.70 -21.43 5.99
C PRO A 534 0.72 -21.99 5.84
N SER A 535 1.43 -21.67 4.75
CA SER A 535 2.82 -22.12 4.53
C SER A 535 3.91 -21.17 5.06
N SER A 536 3.54 -19.96 5.47
CA SER A 536 4.49 -18.93 5.93
C SER A 536 4.70 -18.94 7.45
N SER A 537 5.76 -18.29 7.94
CA SER A 537 6.06 -18.23 9.37
C SER A 537 5.15 -17.24 10.11
N ALA A 538 4.43 -17.74 11.13
CA ALA A 538 3.74 -16.94 12.14
C ALA A 538 4.01 -17.53 13.54
N PRO A 539 3.84 -16.76 14.62
CA PRO A 539 3.81 -17.31 15.98
C PRO A 539 2.81 -18.48 16.10
N ALA A 540 3.13 -19.46 16.95
CA ALA A 540 2.31 -20.67 17.09
C ALA A 540 0.90 -20.34 17.58
N MET A 541 -0.11 -20.92 16.94
CA MET A 541 -1.51 -20.70 17.24
C MET A 541 -2.31 -22.00 17.27
N LEU A 542 -3.37 -22.02 18.07
CA LEU A 542 -4.35 -23.10 18.14
C LEU A 542 -5.76 -22.51 18.05
N THR A 543 -6.60 -23.06 17.18
CA THR A 543 -8.04 -22.73 17.14
C THR A 543 -8.82 -23.77 17.91
N ILE A 544 -9.72 -23.31 18.77
CA ILE A 544 -10.61 -24.14 19.57
C ILE A 544 -12.05 -23.84 19.15
N GLU A 545 -12.77 -24.86 18.71
CA GLU A 545 -14.21 -24.78 18.42
C GLU A 545 -15.01 -24.91 19.72
N ALA A 546 -15.55 -23.80 20.22
CA ALA A 546 -16.46 -23.78 21.35
C ALA A 546 -17.90 -24.13 20.92
N SER A 547 -18.80 -24.29 21.88
CA SER A 547 -20.22 -24.56 21.58
C SER A 547 -20.81 -23.46 20.70
N ASN A 548 -21.59 -23.85 19.70
CA ASN A 548 -22.42 -22.93 18.93
C ASN A 548 -23.77 -22.69 19.63
N SER A 549 -24.48 -21.65 19.21
CA SER A 549 -25.75 -21.15 19.75
C SER A 549 -26.82 -22.25 19.84
N ALA A 550 -26.88 -23.13 18.84
CA ALA A 550 -27.80 -24.27 18.80
C ALA A 550 -27.53 -25.33 19.88
N ASP A 551 -26.28 -25.44 20.34
CA ASP A 551 -25.83 -26.49 21.26
C ASP A 551 -25.86 -26.04 22.73
N LEU A 552 -26.06 -24.74 23.01
CA LEU A 552 -26.00 -24.19 24.37
C LEU A 552 -27.07 -24.76 25.33
N THR A 553 -28.15 -25.34 24.80
CA THR A 553 -29.20 -25.98 25.61
C THR A 553 -29.01 -27.49 25.77
N ASP A 554 -28.08 -28.09 25.03
CA ASP A 554 -27.74 -29.52 25.14
C ASP A 554 -26.53 -29.68 26.06
N ILE A 555 -26.77 -30.22 27.25
CA ILE A 555 -25.74 -30.40 28.26
C ILE A 555 -24.66 -31.40 27.82
N ASP A 556 -24.99 -32.42 27.03
CA ASP A 556 -24.03 -33.42 26.59
C ASP A 556 -23.13 -32.82 25.50
N ALA A 557 -23.71 -32.03 24.58
CA ALA A 557 -22.94 -31.27 23.61
C ALA A 557 -22.02 -30.24 24.28
N LEU A 558 -22.53 -29.47 25.24
CA LEU A 558 -21.76 -28.50 26.03
C LEU A 558 -20.64 -29.18 26.85
N THR A 559 -20.90 -30.36 27.41
CA THR A 559 -19.87 -31.14 28.11
C THR A 559 -18.78 -31.56 27.13
N SER A 560 -19.15 -32.04 25.94
CA SER A 560 -18.19 -32.48 24.92
C SER A 560 -17.30 -31.35 24.42
N THR A 561 -17.83 -30.14 24.25
CA THR A 561 -17.02 -28.98 23.84
C THR A 561 -16.09 -28.54 24.97
N PHE A 562 -16.55 -28.51 26.23
CA PHE A 562 -15.65 -28.26 27.36
C PHE A 562 -14.51 -29.28 27.45
N VAL A 563 -14.78 -30.58 27.25
CA VAL A 563 -13.72 -31.61 27.18
C VAL A 563 -12.68 -31.26 26.12
N SER A 564 -13.12 -30.90 24.90
CA SER A 564 -12.23 -30.50 23.80
C SER A 564 -11.34 -29.29 24.17
N ILE A 565 -11.94 -28.27 24.79
CA ILE A 565 -11.22 -27.06 25.23
C ILE A 565 -10.18 -27.40 26.30
N ILE A 566 -10.54 -28.22 27.30
CA ILE A 566 -9.65 -28.64 28.39
C ILE A 566 -8.44 -29.41 27.85
N GLU A 567 -8.67 -30.36 26.95
CA GLU A 567 -7.60 -31.16 26.35
C GLU A 567 -6.66 -30.32 25.48
N THR A 568 -7.21 -29.34 24.77
CA THR A 568 -6.42 -28.44 23.91
C THR A 568 -5.63 -27.43 24.74
N ALA A 569 -6.25 -26.79 25.73
CA ALA A 569 -5.59 -25.85 26.63
C ALA A 569 -4.41 -26.51 27.37
N ALA A 570 -4.59 -27.74 27.86
CA ALA A 570 -3.51 -28.49 28.54
C ALA A 570 -2.29 -28.77 27.64
N GLN A 571 -2.42 -28.63 26.32
CA GLN A 571 -1.36 -28.85 25.33
C GLN A 571 -0.86 -27.56 24.67
N ALA A 572 -1.45 -26.39 24.99
CA ALA A 572 -1.19 -25.14 24.28
C ALA A 572 0.23 -24.59 24.50
N GLY A 573 0.82 -24.82 25.67
CA GLY A 573 2.11 -24.21 26.01
C GLY A 573 2.02 -22.69 25.96
N SER A 574 2.83 -22.06 25.10
CA SER A 574 2.81 -20.61 24.83
C SER A 574 2.16 -20.25 23.49
N ALA A 575 1.48 -21.19 22.82
CA ALA A 575 0.78 -20.91 21.57
C ALA A 575 -0.44 -20.03 21.84
N SER A 576 -0.71 -19.04 20.99
CA SER A 576 -1.91 -18.21 21.12
C SER A 576 -3.17 -19.02 20.78
N ILE A 577 -4.22 -18.88 21.58
CA ILE A 577 -5.46 -19.63 21.43
C ILE A 577 -6.56 -18.74 20.83
N ILE A 578 -7.23 -19.22 19.78
CA ILE A 578 -8.39 -18.56 19.18
C ILE A 578 -9.63 -19.38 19.53
N ILE A 579 -10.58 -18.78 20.24
CA ILE A 579 -11.86 -19.42 20.57
C ILE A 579 -12.86 -19.06 19.48
N ASN A 580 -13.28 -20.06 18.71
CA ASN A 580 -14.24 -19.91 17.62
C ASN A 580 -15.65 -20.36 18.05
N SER A 581 -16.65 -19.52 17.82
CA SER A 581 -18.07 -19.82 18.11
C SER A 581 -18.98 -18.81 17.42
N ASP A 582 -20.15 -19.25 16.94
CA ASP A 582 -21.20 -18.35 16.43
C ASP A 582 -21.96 -17.61 17.55
N VAL A 583 -21.75 -17.98 18.83
CA VAL A 583 -22.56 -17.50 19.96
C VAL A 583 -22.44 -15.99 20.13
N LEU A 584 -21.24 -15.42 19.98
CA LEU A 584 -21.06 -13.98 20.11
C LEU A 584 -21.79 -13.24 18.98
N ASP A 585 -21.65 -13.71 17.74
CA ASP A 585 -22.35 -13.11 16.59
C ASP A 585 -23.88 -13.24 16.76
N GLN A 586 -24.40 -14.41 17.15
CA GLN A 586 -25.84 -14.64 17.33
C GLN A 586 -26.42 -13.89 18.55
N ALA A 587 -25.65 -13.76 19.64
CA ALA A 587 -26.12 -13.07 20.84
C ALA A 587 -26.28 -11.56 20.64
N THR A 588 -25.60 -10.96 19.66
CA THR A 588 -25.87 -9.56 19.26
C THR A 588 -27.23 -9.39 18.58
N GLN A 589 -27.75 -10.45 17.94
CA GLN A 589 -29.00 -10.44 17.18
C GLN A 589 -30.19 -10.95 17.99
N ASP A 590 -29.97 -11.90 18.91
CA ASP A 590 -31.01 -12.54 19.71
C ASP A 590 -30.91 -12.23 21.21
N LYS A 591 -31.73 -11.28 21.67
CA LYS A 591 -31.86 -10.96 23.10
C LYS A 591 -32.36 -12.15 23.94
N ALA A 592 -33.06 -13.13 23.36
CA ALA A 592 -33.49 -14.33 24.08
C ALA A 592 -32.30 -15.24 24.40
N LEU A 593 -31.29 -15.31 23.51
CA LEU A 593 -30.05 -16.05 23.77
C LEU A 593 -29.29 -15.48 24.97
N SER A 594 -29.19 -14.14 25.05
CA SER A 594 -28.51 -13.46 26.16
C SER A 594 -29.13 -13.71 27.54
N SER A 595 -30.42 -14.09 27.58
CA SER A 595 -31.19 -14.35 28.80
C SER A 595 -31.49 -15.84 29.03
N SER A 596 -30.98 -16.72 28.16
CA SER A 596 -31.16 -18.16 28.26
C SER A 596 -30.37 -18.76 29.43
N SER A 597 -30.94 -19.80 30.05
CA SER A 597 -30.24 -20.58 31.06
C SER A 597 -29.36 -21.63 30.37
N ILE A 598 -28.09 -21.66 30.74
CA ILE A 598 -27.07 -22.56 30.19
C ILE A 598 -26.50 -23.36 31.35
N ALA A 599 -26.51 -24.70 31.29
CA ALA A 599 -26.08 -25.56 32.39
C ALA A 599 -24.54 -25.66 32.53
N VAL A 600 -23.87 -24.52 32.65
CA VAL A 600 -22.42 -24.36 32.61
C VAL A 600 -21.73 -25.16 33.69
N LYS A 601 -22.16 -25.01 34.95
CA LYS A 601 -21.49 -25.64 36.09
C LYS A 601 -21.53 -27.16 36.01
N GLU A 602 -22.69 -27.71 35.65
CA GLU A 602 -22.87 -29.15 35.54
C GLU A 602 -22.03 -29.72 34.37
N ALA A 603 -22.07 -29.06 33.21
CA ALA A 603 -21.29 -29.49 32.04
C ALA A 603 -19.77 -29.42 32.29
N LEU A 604 -19.28 -28.33 32.87
CA LEU A 604 -17.86 -28.17 33.18
C LEU A 604 -17.37 -29.18 34.24
N THR A 605 -18.18 -29.45 35.27
CA THR A 605 -17.85 -30.47 36.28
C THR A 605 -17.75 -31.85 35.65
N LYS A 606 -18.68 -32.23 34.76
CA LYS A 606 -18.61 -33.50 34.02
C LYS A 606 -17.38 -33.56 33.11
N ALA A 607 -17.02 -32.46 32.46
CA ALA A 607 -15.85 -32.39 31.60
C ALA A 607 -14.54 -32.56 32.39
N MET A 608 -14.46 -32.01 33.60
CA MET A 608 -13.34 -32.25 34.53
C MET A 608 -13.23 -33.73 34.94
N ASP A 609 -14.36 -34.36 35.26
CA ASP A 609 -14.39 -35.79 35.61
C ASP A 609 -13.93 -36.70 34.45
N ILE A 610 -14.29 -36.33 33.21
CA ILE A 610 -13.90 -37.06 31.99
C ILE A 610 -12.40 -36.92 31.71
N THR A 611 -11.88 -35.68 31.76
CA THR A 611 -10.49 -35.37 31.38
C THR A 611 -9.48 -35.68 32.47
N GLY A 612 -9.92 -35.75 33.74
CA GLY A 612 -9.05 -35.92 34.90
C GLY A 612 -8.21 -34.70 35.26
N GLN A 613 -8.46 -33.55 34.61
CA GLN A 613 -7.84 -32.27 34.95
C GLN A 613 -8.44 -31.68 36.23
N LYS A 614 -7.76 -30.69 36.82
CA LYS A 614 -8.19 -30.07 38.09
C LYS A 614 -8.26 -28.56 37.97
N ILE A 615 -9.48 -28.05 37.92
CA ILE A 615 -9.84 -26.65 38.18
C ILE A 615 -10.48 -26.60 39.57
N ASP A 616 -10.31 -25.51 40.32
CA ASP A 616 -10.90 -25.39 41.66
C ASP A 616 -12.44 -25.45 41.56
N ILE A 617 -13.04 -26.33 42.37
CA ILE A 617 -14.49 -26.50 42.38
C ILE A 617 -15.21 -25.25 42.89
N ASP A 618 -14.57 -24.47 43.76
CA ASP A 618 -15.13 -23.21 44.26
C ASP A 618 -15.16 -22.15 43.15
N GLU A 619 -14.17 -22.15 42.24
CA GLU A 619 -14.16 -21.29 41.04
C GLU A 619 -15.25 -21.72 40.04
N ILE A 620 -15.44 -23.02 39.82
CA ILE A 620 -16.55 -23.53 39.00
C ILE A 620 -17.89 -23.11 39.62
N ASN A 621 -18.07 -23.27 40.94
CA ASN A 621 -19.30 -22.91 41.64
C ASN A 621 -19.59 -21.41 41.64
N ALA A 622 -18.58 -20.56 41.47
CA ALA A 622 -18.74 -19.12 41.35
C ALA A 622 -19.31 -18.68 39.99
N LEU A 623 -19.25 -19.54 38.95
CA LEU A 623 -19.83 -19.27 37.63
C LEU A 623 -21.37 -19.25 37.67
N SER A 624 -21.96 -18.49 36.76
CA SER A 624 -23.42 -18.45 36.56
C SER A 624 -23.90 -19.45 35.50
N ASP A 625 -25.14 -19.95 35.62
CA ASP A 625 -25.74 -20.85 34.62
C ASP A 625 -26.47 -20.06 33.51
N ASN A 626 -25.70 -19.23 32.81
CA ASN A 626 -26.15 -18.35 31.73
C ASN A 626 -24.99 -18.06 30.77
N LEU A 627 -25.23 -17.20 29.78
CA LEU A 627 -24.23 -16.83 28.77
C LEU A 627 -22.95 -16.23 29.37
N ASN A 628 -23.07 -15.40 30.41
CA ASN A 628 -21.90 -14.84 31.10
C ASN A 628 -21.03 -15.94 31.73
N GLY A 629 -21.65 -16.91 32.42
CA GLY A 629 -20.89 -18.01 33.01
C GLY A 629 -20.32 -18.95 31.96
N TRP A 630 -20.96 -19.11 30.81
CA TRP A 630 -20.41 -19.88 29.68
C TRP A 630 -19.13 -19.22 29.14
N ALA A 631 -19.15 -17.91 28.94
CA ALA A 631 -17.98 -17.15 28.53
C ALA A 631 -16.85 -17.22 29.58
N GLN A 632 -17.19 -16.99 30.86
CA GLN A 632 -16.25 -17.08 31.98
C GLN A 632 -15.68 -18.49 32.22
N ALA A 633 -16.41 -19.56 31.86
CA ALA A 633 -15.92 -20.92 31.95
C ALA A 633 -14.72 -21.16 31.02
N HIS A 634 -14.74 -20.66 29.79
CA HIS A 634 -13.62 -20.80 28.84
C HIS A 634 -12.37 -20.10 29.35
N HIS A 635 -12.57 -18.88 29.84
CA HIS A 635 -11.55 -18.07 30.48
C HIS A 635 -10.92 -18.78 31.69
N LEU A 636 -11.74 -19.38 32.56
CA LEU A 636 -11.28 -20.17 33.70
C LEU A 636 -10.45 -21.38 33.26
N ILE A 637 -10.89 -22.10 32.22
CA ILE A 637 -10.15 -23.26 31.68
C ILE A 637 -8.78 -22.83 31.15
N ILE A 638 -8.73 -21.80 30.31
CA ILE A 638 -7.48 -21.35 29.66
C ILE A 638 -6.51 -20.77 30.69
N SER A 639 -6.96 -19.86 31.56
CA SER A 639 -6.09 -19.27 32.58
C SER A 639 -5.52 -20.29 33.57
N THR A 640 -6.25 -21.37 33.86
CA THR A 640 -5.79 -22.43 34.77
C THR A 640 -4.82 -23.40 34.09
N LEU A 641 -5.11 -23.80 32.85
CA LEU A 641 -4.38 -24.90 32.18
C LEU A 641 -3.30 -24.41 31.22
N ALA A 642 -3.39 -23.16 30.73
CA ALA A 642 -2.47 -22.53 29.78
C ALA A 642 -2.13 -21.07 30.17
N PRO A 643 -1.58 -20.82 31.37
CA PRO A 643 -1.33 -19.45 31.87
C PRO A 643 -0.29 -18.65 31.06
N GLU A 644 0.51 -19.31 30.22
CA GLU A 644 1.50 -18.69 29.33
C GLU A 644 0.96 -18.45 27.90
N ALA A 645 -0.26 -18.92 27.61
CA ALA A 645 -0.90 -18.74 26.32
C ALA A 645 -1.75 -17.46 26.35
N ASN A 646 -1.52 -16.59 25.37
CA ASN A 646 -2.49 -15.53 25.10
C ASN A 646 -3.71 -16.13 24.40
N TYR A 647 -4.88 -15.54 24.58
CA TYR A 647 -6.07 -16.02 23.88
C TYR A 647 -7.04 -14.91 23.50
N GLY A 648 -7.87 -15.20 22.50
CA GLY A 648 -8.83 -14.25 21.96
C GLY A 648 -10.10 -14.91 21.44
N TRP A 649 -11.19 -14.14 21.43
CA TRP A 649 -12.47 -14.60 20.89
C TRP A 649 -12.64 -14.22 19.43
N SER A 650 -13.25 -15.12 18.65
CA SER A 650 -13.62 -14.83 17.27
C SER A 650 -14.84 -13.93 17.20
N LEU A 651 -14.83 -12.97 16.27
CA LEU A 651 -16.02 -12.25 15.80
C LEU A 651 -16.04 -12.26 14.27
N SER A 652 -17.23 -12.23 13.67
CA SER A 652 -17.36 -12.18 12.22
C SER A 652 -17.53 -10.73 11.72
N ILE A 653 -16.86 -10.41 10.61
CA ILE A 653 -17.20 -9.23 9.81
C ILE A 653 -18.48 -9.58 9.05
N GLY A 654 -19.62 -9.10 9.58
CA GLY A 654 -20.95 -9.38 9.08
C GLY A 654 -21.34 -8.62 7.80
N ASP A 655 -22.61 -8.76 7.41
CA ASP A 655 -23.13 -8.22 6.15
C ASP A 655 -23.23 -6.68 6.14
N PHE A 656 -23.25 -6.02 7.30
CA PHE A 656 -23.21 -4.55 7.41
C PHE A 656 -22.05 -3.96 6.60
N ALA A 657 -20.93 -4.69 6.47
CA ALA A 657 -19.78 -4.22 5.71
C ALA A 657 -20.09 -3.99 4.22
N PHE A 658 -21.15 -4.61 3.67
CA PHE A 658 -21.59 -4.40 2.29
C PHE A 658 -22.48 -3.16 2.12
N ASP A 659 -23.01 -2.62 3.20
CA ASP A 659 -23.91 -1.48 3.19
C ASP A 659 -23.16 -0.16 2.99
N THR A 660 -23.92 0.88 2.65
CA THR A 660 -23.38 2.25 2.52
C THR A 660 -23.49 2.95 3.86
N HIS A 661 -22.37 3.49 4.34
CA HIS A 661 -22.31 4.25 5.58
C HIS A 661 -21.86 5.68 5.28
N SER A 662 -22.52 6.64 5.93
CA SER A 662 -22.16 8.06 5.82
C SER A 662 -20.79 8.34 6.44
N GLY A 663 -20.46 7.66 7.54
CA GLY A 663 -19.22 7.78 8.28
C GLY A 663 -19.18 6.88 9.52
N ARG A 664 -18.30 7.22 10.48
CA ARG A 664 -17.99 6.38 11.65
C ARG A 664 -19.22 6.07 12.49
N GLN A 665 -20.05 7.07 12.77
CA GLN A 665 -21.26 6.89 13.59
C GLN A 665 -22.25 5.91 12.96
N SER A 666 -22.40 5.91 11.62
CA SER A 666 -23.30 4.99 10.93
C SER A 666 -22.86 3.53 11.06
N VAL A 667 -21.54 3.26 11.03
CA VAL A 667 -21.00 1.90 11.31
C VAL A 667 -21.23 1.50 12.78
N TRP A 668 -21.09 2.45 13.69
CA TRP A 668 -21.30 2.22 15.13
C TRP A 668 -22.75 1.82 15.44
N ASP A 669 -23.70 2.59 14.90
CA ASP A 669 -25.12 2.38 15.12
C ASP A 669 -25.62 1.08 14.47
N GLU A 670 -25.04 0.69 13.32
CA GLU A 670 -25.44 -0.53 12.61
C GLU A 670 -24.81 -1.81 13.20
N ALA A 671 -23.54 -1.77 13.65
CA ALA A 671 -22.81 -2.98 14.01
C ALA A 671 -21.98 -2.89 15.29
N SER A 672 -21.11 -1.89 15.42
CA SER A 672 -20.09 -1.88 16.48
C SER A 672 -20.68 -1.80 17.88
N SER A 673 -21.74 -1.01 18.06
CA SER A 673 -22.39 -0.82 19.36
C SER A 673 -22.92 -2.13 19.96
N TYR A 674 -23.50 -3.01 19.14
CA TYR A 674 -24.02 -4.30 19.59
C TYR A 674 -22.90 -5.25 20.03
N SER A 675 -21.81 -5.29 19.26
CA SER A 675 -20.64 -6.11 19.60
C SER A 675 -19.95 -5.58 20.87
N ALA A 676 -19.74 -4.27 20.95
CA ALA A 676 -19.14 -3.60 22.11
C ALA A 676 -19.96 -3.83 23.40
N ASP A 677 -21.28 -3.65 23.34
CA ASP A 677 -22.20 -3.88 24.47
C ASP A 677 -22.17 -5.35 24.94
N LEU A 678 -22.19 -6.30 23.99
CA LEU A 678 -22.11 -7.73 24.34
C LEU A 678 -20.77 -8.07 25.00
N LEU A 679 -19.65 -7.63 24.43
CA LEU A 679 -18.33 -7.92 24.97
C LEU A 679 -18.12 -7.34 26.38
N ASP A 680 -18.66 -6.14 26.64
CA ASP A 680 -18.63 -5.52 27.97
C ASP A 680 -19.49 -6.27 29.00
N LYS A 681 -20.71 -6.67 28.61
CA LYS A 681 -21.61 -7.46 29.46
C LYS A 681 -21.07 -8.84 29.84
N LEU A 682 -20.31 -9.45 28.93
CA LEU A 682 -19.63 -10.73 29.17
C LEU A 682 -18.29 -10.58 29.90
N GLU A 683 -17.85 -9.34 30.14
CA GLU A 683 -16.62 -9.00 30.87
C GLU A 683 -15.35 -9.63 30.28
N LEU A 684 -15.36 -9.97 28.99
CA LEU A 684 -14.31 -10.76 28.34
C LEU A 684 -12.94 -10.04 28.30
N TYR A 685 -12.96 -8.70 28.26
CA TYR A 685 -11.79 -7.86 28.03
C TYR A 685 -11.57 -6.81 29.13
N LYS A 686 -12.31 -6.88 30.25
CA LYS A 686 -12.20 -5.90 31.34
C LYS A 686 -10.82 -5.93 31.99
N ALA A 687 -10.17 -4.76 32.10
CA ALA A 687 -8.76 -4.63 32.48
C ALA A 687 -8.44 -5.06 33.93
N ASP A 688 -9.41 -4.99 34.82
CA ASP A 688 -9.29 -5.38 36.24
C ASP A 688 -9.50 -6.89 36.47
N VAL A 689 -9.90 -7.63 35.44
CA VAL A 689 -9.95 -9.09 35.45
C VAL A 689 -8.54 -9.59 35.10
N ALA A 690 -7.86 -10.21 36.09
CA ALA A 690 -6.46 -10.67 36.00
C ALA A 690 -6.16 -11.64 34.85
N THR A 691 -7.20 -12.14 34.19
CA THR A 691 -7.18 -13.25 33.26
C THR A 691 -7.86 -12.91 31.92
N LYS A 692 -8.18 -11.63 31.66
CA LYS A 692 -8.90 -11.16 30.45
C LYS A 692 -8.34 -11.74 29.15
N ALA A 693 -9.15 -11.77 28.09
CA ALA A 693 -8.64 -12.11 26.77
C ALA A 693 -7.67 -11.02 26.27
N ASP A 694 -6.67 -11.44 25.50
CA ASP A 694 -5.53 -10.61 25.09
C ASP A 694 -5.73 -9.96 23.73
N PHE A 695 -6.53 -10.57 22.85
CA PHE A 695 -6.84 -10.04 21.53
C PHE A 695 -8.24 -10.44 21.06
N ILE A 696 -8.75 -9.77 20.02
CA ILE A 696 -9.96 -10.18 19.27
C ILE A 696 -9.53 -10.76 17.93
N ALA A 697 -10.12 -11.88 17.50
CA ALA A 697 -9.86 -12.49 16.20
C ALA A 697 -11.04 -12.23 15.24
N PHE A 698 -10.95 -11.21 14.38
CA PHE A 698 -11.98 -10.98 13.38
C PHE A 698 -11.80 -11.90 12.18
N THR A 699 -12.89 -12.49 11.72
CA THR A 699 -12.94 -13.37 10.55
C THR A 699 -13.82 -12.78 9.46
N LYS A 700 -13.60 -13.19 8.21
CA LYS A 700 -14.50 -12.87 7.09
C LYS A 700 -14.88 -14.17 6.38
N SER A 701 -16.17 -14.40 6.20
CA SER A 701 -16.63 -15.59 5.49
C SER A 701 -16.22 -15.56 4.01
N SER A 702 -15.75 -16.70 3.50
CA SER A 702 -15.54 -16.91 2.06
C SER A 702 -16.85 -17.20 1.30
N SER A 703 -17.96 -17.41 2.01
CA SER A 703 -19.28 -17.61 1.41
C SER A 703 -19.94 -16.32 0.92
N THR A 704 -19.52 -15.16 1.45
CA THR A 704 -19.98 -13.84 1.00
C THR A 704 -19.08 -13.30 -0.10
N ALA A 705 -19.54 -12.28 -0.83
CA ALA A 705 -18.76 -11.68 -1.89
C ALA A 705 -17.48 -11.01 -1.35
N ALA A 706 -16.50 -10.82 -2.24
CA ALA A 706 -15.34 -9.99 -1.92
C ALA A 706 -15.79 -8.55 -1.62
N LEU A 707 -15.24 -7.95 -0.56
CA LEU A 707 -15.51 -6.56 -0.21
C LEU A 707 -14.76 -5.64 -1.18
N THR A 708 -15.43 -4.56 -1.61
CA THR A 708 -14.76 -3.45 -2.30
C THR A 708 -13.86 -2.67 -1.33
N SER A 709 -13.05 -1.73 -1.84
CA SER A 709 -12.20 -0.89 -0.99
C SER A 709 -13.00 -0.04 0.03
N GLU A 710 -14.20 0.40 -0.34
CA GLU A 710 -15.10 1.15 0.56
C GLU A 710 -15.71 0.22 1.62
N GLN A 711 -16.13 -0.98 1.22
CA GLN A 711 -16.67 -1.98 2.15
C GLN A 711 -15.60 -2.49 3.13
N TRP A 712 -14.34 -2.61 2.70
CA TRP A 712 -13.22 -2.86 3.61
C TRP A 712 -12.94 -1.70 4.57
N HIS A 713 -13.17 -0.46 4.16
CA HIS A 713 -13.09 0.68 5.07
C HIS A 713 -14.15 0.56 6.18
N ASN A 714 -15.39 0.21 5.84
CA ASN A 714 -16.45 -0.03 6.82
C ASN A 714 -16.11 -1.20 7.77
N ALA A 715 -15.58 -2.31 7.22
CA ALA A 715 -15.15 -3.46 8.01
C ALA A 715 -14.02 -3.11 8.99
N LEU A 716 -13.00 -2.36 8.52
CA LEU A 716 -11.88 -1.93 9.38
C LEU A 716 -12.30 -0.85 10.39
N GLU A 717 -13.30 -0.04 10.08
CA GLU A 717 -13.89 0.90 11.04
C GLU A 717 -14.65 0.15 12.15
N TYR A 718 -15.44 -0.87 11.82
CA TYR A 718 -16.06 -1.76 12.82
C TYR A 718 -15.02 -2.43 13.72
N VAL A 719 -13.99 -3.02 13.12
CA VAL A 719 -12.86 -3.62 13.84
C VAL A 719 -12.24 -2.61 14.81
N LYS A 720 -11.97 -1.39 14.33
CA LYS A 720 -11.39 -0.32 15.14
C LYS A 720 -12.29 0.11 16.28
N GLN A 721 -13.57 0.33 16.01
CA GLN A 721 -14.53 0.82 17.00
C GLN A 721 -14.76 -0.19 18.13
N VAL A 722 -14.92 -1.47 17.81
CA VAL A 722 -15.05 -2.52 18.84
C VAL A 722 -13.78 -2.62 19.67
N SER A 723 -12.60 -2.62 19.03
CA SER A 723 -11.32 -2.72 19.74
C SER A 723 -10.95 -1.48 20.55
N ASP A 724 -11.28 -0.27 20.09
CA ASP A 724 -11.12 0.98 20.84
C ASP A 724 -12.02 0.99 22.08
N PHE A 725 -13.24 0.45 21.98
CA PHE A 725 -14.17 0.35 23.10
C PHE A 725 -13.65 -0.57 24.21
N VAL A 726 -13.25 -1.80 23.85
CA VAL A 726 -12.74 -2.79 24.82
C VAL A 726 -11.23 -2.67 25.07
N LYS A 727 -10.55 -1.70 24.46
CA LYS A 727 -9.12 -1.40 24.58
C LYS A 727 -8.21 -2.62 24.37
N THR A 728 -8.46 -3.38 23.30
CA THR A 728 -7.81 -4.68 23.05
C THR A 728 -7.34 -4.80 21.60
N PRO A 729 -6.11 -5.28 21.32
CA PRO A 729 -5.59 -5.42 19.96
C PRO A 729 -6.31 -6.52 19.15
N VAL A 730 -6.15 -6.46 17.83
CA VAL A 730 -6.90 -7.30 16.89
C VAL A 730 -6.02 -8.13 15.99
N MET A 731 -6.43 -9.36 15.74
CA MET A 731 -5.97 -10.18 14.62
C MET A 731 -7.09 -10.31 13.59
N LEU A 732 -6.75 -10.19 12.30
CA LEU A 732 -7.61 -10.65 11.22
C LEU A 732 -7.24 -12.10 10.92
N ASN A 733 -8.09 -13.03 11.34
CA ASN A 733 -7.86 -14.47 11.24
C ASN A 733 -8.69 -15.11 10.13
N ASN A 734 -8.14 -16.13 9.47
CA ASN A 734 -8.82 -16.91 8.42
C ASN A 734 -9.44 -16.03 7.32
N ILE A 735 -8.69 -15.05 6.84
CA ILE A 735 -9.15 -14.09 5.84
C ILE A 735 -9.09 -14.72 4.44
N PRO A 736 -10.19 -14.70 3.65
CA PRO A 736 -10.22 -15.34 2.33
C PRO A 736 -9.20 -14.71 1.36
N THR A 737 -8.21 -15.50 0.98
CA THR A 737 -7.06 -15.09 0.16
C THR A 737 -7.50 -14.50 -1.19
N GLU A 738 -8.43 -15.18 -1.85
CA GLU A 738 -8.98 -14.79 -3.16
C GLU A 738 -9.76 -13.46 -3.10
N GLN A 739 -10.26 -13.08 -1.93
CA GLN A 739 -11.09 -11.89 -1.76
C GLN A 739 -10.33 -10.68 -1.21
N ALA A 740 -9.28 -10.91 -0.41
CA ALA A 740 -8.68 -9.87 0.42
C ALA A 740 -7.21 -9.58 0.13
N SER A 741 -6.47 -10.54 -0.46
CA SER A 741 -5.03 -10.38 -0.68
C SER A 741 -4.70 -9.16 -1.55
N ALA A 742 -5.50 -8.87 -2.57
CA ALA A 742 -5.33 -7.69 -3.43
C ALA A 742 -5.56 -6.36 -2.68
N TYR A 743 -6.45 -6.33 -1.68
CA TYR A 743 -6.69 -5.13 -0.86
C TYR A 743 -5.55 -4.89 0.12
N PHE A 744 -5.22 -5.89 0.94
CA PHE A 744 -4.18 -5.71 1.96
C PHE A 744 -2.79 -5.63 1.36
N MET A 745 -2.45 -6.52 0.42
CA MET A 745 -1.10 -6.63 -0.13
C MET A 745 -0.92 -5.88 -1.46
N GLY A 746 -1.96 -5.21 -1.97
CA GLY A 746 -1.93 -4.53 -3.26
C GLY A 746 -2.01 -5.50 -4.46
N ASN A 747 -2.10 -4.96 -5.67
CA ASN A 747 -2.15 -5.76 -6.92
C ASN A 747 -1.46 -5.07 -8.10
N GLY A 748 -0.47 -4.22 -7.84
CA GLY A 748 0.24 -3.41 -8.84
C GLY A 748 -0.54 -2.18 -9.32
N ALA A 749 -1.88 -2.27 -9.42
CA ALA A 749 -2.74 -1.12 -9.69
C ALA A 749 -3.11 -0.36 -8.41
N ASN A 750 -3.34 -1.09 -7.32
CA ASN A 750 -3.67 -0.55 -6.00
C ASN A 750 -2.53 -0.76 -5.01
N LYS A 751 -2.30 0.25 -4.19
CA LYS A 751 -1.31 0.20 -3.09
C LYS A 751 -1.79 -0.71 -1.95
N PRO A 752 -0.87 -1.40 -1.26
CA PRO A 752 -1.17 -2.17 -0.05
C PRO A 752 -1.89 -1.33 1.02
N GLN A 753 -2.87 -1.91 1.71
CA GLN A 753 -3.65 -1.28 2.78
C GLN A 753 -3.26 -1.75 4.20
N ILE A 754 -2.08 -2.36 4.35
CA ILE A 754 -1.58 -2.86 5.64
C ILE A 754 -1.50 -1.78 6.73
N ARG A 755 -1.13 -0.53 6.37
CA ARG A 755 -1.08 0.59 7.33
C ARG A 755 -2.46 0.90 7.91
N LYS A 756 -3.50 0.86 7.06
CA LYS A 756 -4.88 1.05 7.51
C LYS A 756 -5.32 -0.04 8.46
N ALA A 757 -4.92 -1.30 8.21
CA ALA A 757 -5.18 -2.38 9.15
C ALA A 757 -4.53 -2.12 10.52
N ALA A 758 -3.25 -1.73 10.56
CA ALA A 758 -2.58 -1.42 11.83
C ALA A 758 -3.18 -0.19 12.54
N PHE A 759 -3.65 0.82 11.81
CA PHE A 759 -4.41 1.94 12.37
C PHE A 759 -5.75 1.50 12.97
N SER A 760 -6.38 0.47 12.39
CA SER A 760 -7.56 -0.23 12.93
C SER A 760 -7.21 -1.29 13.98
N ASN A 761 -6.15 -1.06 14.76
CA ASN A 761 -5.68 -1.90 15.86
C ASN A 761 -5.29 -3.34 15.48
N VAL A 762 -5.00 -3.61 14.20
CA VAL A 762 -4.62 -4.96 13.74
C VAL A 762 -3.11 -5.18 13.93
N PHE A 763 -2.73 -6.21 14.69
CA PHE A 763 -1.33 -6.65 14.85
C PHE A 763 -0.95 -7.84 13.96
N ALA A 764 -1.94 -8.57 13.42
CA ALA A 764 -1.71 -9.71 12.53
C ALA A 764 -2.82 -9.90 11.48
N ILE A 765 -2.45 -10.28 10.25
CA ILE A 765 -3.34 -10.67 9.15
C ILE A 765 -2.98 -12.08 8.70
N LEU A 766 -3.90 -13.02 8.87
CA LEU A 766 -3.73 -14.43 8.54
C LEU A 766 -4.70 -14.84 7.43
N PHE A 767 -4.14 -15.20 6.28
CA PHE A 767 -4.88 -15.66 5.11
C PHE A 767 -5.21 -17.15 5.20
N ASP A 768 -6.35 -17.54 4.63
CA ASP A 768 -6.88 -18.92 4.69
C ASP A 768 -6.15 -19.93 3.78
N LYS A 769 -5.43 -19.46 2.75
CA LYS A 769 -4.84 -20.28 1.70
C LYS A 769 -3.52 -19.71 1.21
N ASP A 770 -2.69 -20.58 0.66
CA ASP A 770 -1.50 -20.18 -0.07
C ASP A 770 -1.82 -19.94 -1.55
N THR A 771 -1.22 -18.89 -2.11
CA THR A 771 -1.10 -18.71 -3.57
C THR A 771 0.31 -18.23 -3.89
N ALA A 772 0.81 -18.52 -5.10
CA ALA A 772 2.14 -18.06 -5.51
C ALA A 772 2.25 -16.51 -5.47
N GLU A 773 1.16 -15.83 -5.83
CA GLU A 773 1.08 -14.36 -5.77
C GLU A 773 1.14 -13.84 -4.33
N LEU A 774 0.34 -14.42 -3.42
CA LEU A 774 0.39 -14.01 -2.00
C LEU A 774 1.75 -14.31 -1.38
N THR A 775 2.34 -15.47 -1.68
CA THR A 775 3.66 -15.86 -1.17
C THR A 775 4.72 -14.83 -1.57
N GLY A 776 4.79 -14.46 -2.85
CA GLY A 776 5.72 -13.43 -3.32
C GLY A 776 5.50 -12.07 -2.65
N LYS A 777 4.24 -11.69 -2.39
CA LYS A 777 3.92 -10.43 -1.67
C LYS A 777 4.30 -10.47 -0.20
N ILE A 778 4.12 -11.62 0.47
CA ILE A 778 4.57 -11.80 1.86
C ILE A 778 6.10 -11.72 1.91
N GLU A 779 6.82 -12.37 0.99
CA GLU A 779 8.28 -12.29 0.89
C GLU A 779 8.76 -10.85 0.66
N GLN A 780 8.10 -10.09 -0.21
CA GLN A 780 8.39 -8.66 -0.40
C GLN A 780 8.16 -7.87 0.89
N TYR A 781 7.05 -8.09 1.58
CA TYR A 781 6.76 -7.45 2.87
C TYR A 781 7.81 -7.77 3.94
N GLN A 782 8.38 -8.98 3.95
CA GLN A 782 9.44 -9.33 4.91
C GLN A 782 10.69 -8.44 4.79
N ASN A 783 10.94 -7.84 3.63
CA ASN A 783 12.08 -6.93 3.42
C ASN A 783 11.85 -5.52 3.98
N ALA A 784 10.59 -5.13 4.21
CA ALA A 784 10.20 -3.80 4.69
C ALA A 784 8.99 -3.93 5.60
N LYS A 785 9.20 -4.55 6.77
CA LYS A 785 8.15 -4.77 7.77
C LYS A 785 7.67 -3.47 8.35
N MET A 786 6.39 -3.41 8.70
CA MET A 786 5.81 -2.24 9.37
C MET A 786 5.93 -2.39 10.89
N PRO A 787 6.68 -1.51 11.57
CA PRO A 787 6.71 -1.47 13.03
C PRO A 787 5.34 -1.08 13.61
N LEU A 788 4.96 -1.70 14.72
CA LEU A 788 3.71 -1.47 15.44
C LEU A 788 3.89 -0.63 16.70
N TYR A 789 5.07 -0.73 17.33
CA TYR A 789 5.48 -0.03 18.54
C TYR A 789 7.01 -0.05 18.67
N TYR A 790 7.56 0.94 19.38
CA TYR A 790 8.99 1.08 19.60
C TYR A 790 9.54 -0.02 20.52
N VAL A 791 10.72 -0.57 20.20
CA VAL A 791 11.43 -1.54 21.03
C VAL A 791 12.87 -1.07 21.29
N GLY A 792 13.18 -0.64 22.51
CA GLY A 792 14.52 -0.22 22.91
C GLY A 792 14.58 0.27 24.36
N GLU A 793 15.78 0.49 24.90
CA GLU A 793 15.90 1.21 26.18
C GLU A 793 15.30 2.62 25.99
N SER A 794 14.45 3.06 26.93
CA SER A 794 13.80 4.37 26.80
C SER A 794 14.86 5.47 26.86
N THR A 795 15.20 6.03 25.70
CA THR A 795 16.12 7.17 25.61
C THR A 795 15.52 8.43 26.25
N GLU A 796 14.22 8.43 26.53
CA GLU A 796 13.49 9.49 27.22
C GLU A 796 13.96 9.72 28.66
N ASN A 797 14.53 8.70 29.32
CA ASN A 797 14.97 8.76 30.72
C ASN A 797 16.49 9.01 30.89
N GLY A 798 17.22 9.19 29.78
CA GLY A 798 18.65 9.52 29.81
C GLY A 798 18.90 10.99 30.15
N GLN A 799 20.14 11.32 30.55
CA GLN A 799 20.56 12.72 30.66
C GLN A 799 20.49 13.40 29.29
N LEU A 800 19.96 14.64 29.24
CA LEU A 800 19.85 15.39 27.98
C LEU A 800 21.22 15.57 27.31
N THR A 801 22.26 15.89 28.09
CA THR A 801 23.61 16.07 27.58
C THR A 801 24.64 15.37 28.47
N ILE A 802 25.88 15.28 28.01
CA ILE A 802 27.01 14.82 28.84
C ILE A 802 27.41 15.82 29.95
N ILE A 803 26.85 17.04 29.96
CA ILE A 803 27.21 18.10 30.92
C ILE A 803 26.21 18.07 32.08
N ASP A 804 26.60 17.45 33.20
CA ASP A 804 25.77 17.33 34.41
C ASP A 804 25.21 18.68 34.90
N ALA A 805 26.03 19.73 34.87
CA ALA A 805 25.63 21.06 35.30
C ALA A 805 24.49 21.63 34.44
N LEU A 806 24.54 21.44 33.12
CA LEU A 806 23.47 21.88 32.21
C LEU A 806 22.17 21.13 32.51
N ASN A 807 22.25 19.80 32.64
CA ASN A 807 21.09 18.96 32.91
C ASN A 807 20.41 19.37 34.23
N GLN A 808 21.21 19.62 35.28
CA GLN A 808 20.70 20.04 36.58
C GLN A 808 20.10 21.45 36.52
N GLU A 809 20.72 22.39 35.81
CA GLU A 809 20.19 23.74 35.63
C GLU A 809 18.86 23.75 34.87
N LEU A 810 18.71 22.94 33.82
CA LEU A 810 17.46 22.82 33.07
C LEU A 810 16.36 22.11 33.86
N ALA A 811 16.70 21.06 34.62
CA ALA A 811 15.74 20.41 35.51
C ALA A 811 15.23 21.38 36.61
N ASN A 812 16.13 22.15 37.21
CA ASN A 812 15.77 23.14 38.24
C ASN A 812 14.97 24.34 37.68
N ALA A 813 14.94 24.53 36.36
CA ALA A 813 14.21 25.62 35.72
C ALA A 813 12.71 25.35 35.59
N GLU A 814 12.22 24.14 35.88
CA GLU A 814 10.83 23.72 35.64
C GLU A 814 9.79 24.69 36.21
N ASP A 815 9.80 24.90 37.53
CA ASP A 815 8.86 25.80 38.20
C ASP A 815 8.96 27.23 37.66
N LEU A 816 10.18 27.69 37.38
CA LEU A 816 10.41 29.03 36.87
C LEU A 816 9.82 29.18 35.47
N MET A 817 10.12 28.27 34.55
CA MET A 817 9.68 28.30 33.16
C MET A 817 8.16 28.15 33.05
N ASN A 818 7.57 27.22 33.80
CA ASN A 818 6.12 27.01 33.82
C ASN A 818 5.34 28.24 34.33
N ASN A 819 5.94 29.07 35.18
CA ASN A 819 5.29 30.23 35.80
C ASN A 819 5.74 31.59 35.24
N THR A 820 6.64 31.62 34.26
CA THR A 820 7.15 32.88 33.68
C THR A 820 7.18 32.88 32.15
N ALA A 821 7.66 31.81 31.52
CA ALA A 821 7.77 31.70 30.07
C ALA A 821 6.54 31.02 29.47
N PHE A 822 6.03 29.95 30.10
CA PHE A 822 4.91 29.17 29.57
C PHE A 822 3.57 29.71 30.07
N LEU A 823 3.34 31.00 29.80
CA LEU A 823 2.13 31.72 30.18
C LEU A 823 1.25 31.95 28.96
N TYR A 824 -0.07 31.92 29.18
CA TYR A 824 -1.04 32.31 28.18
C TYR A 824 -1.87 33.51 28.63
N GLU A 825 -2.37 34.26 27.65
CA GLU A 825 -3.21 35.43 27.89
C GLU A 825 -4.67 35.01 28.06
N THR A 826 -5.25 35.30 29.22
CA THR A 826 -6.67 35.09 29.47
C THR A 826 -7.52 36.19 28.81
N PRO A 827 -8.83 36.00 28.64
CA PRO A 827 -9.72 37.02 28.08
C PRO A 827 -9.78 38.32 28.92
N GLN A 828 -9.29 38.29 30.17
CA GLN A 828 -9.18 39.44 31.05
C GLN A 828 -7.79 40.11 30.95
N SER A 829 -6.99 39.77 29.92
CA SER A 829 -5.61 40.19 29.72
C SER A 829 -4.70 39.88 30.93
N GLN A 830 -4.97 38.76 31.59
CA GLN A 830 -4.09 38.24 32.64
C GLN A 830 -3.17 37.17 32.05
N TRP A 831 -1.94 37.08 32.55
CA TRP A 831 -1.01 36.02 32.18
C TRP A 831 -1.02 34.95 33.26
N VAL A 832 -1.38 33.72 32.87
CA VAL A 832 -1.45 32.58 33.79
C VAL A 832 -0.75 31.35 33.18
N PRO A 833 -0.28 30.38 33.98
CA PRO A 833 0.42 29.19 33.47
C PRO A 833 -0.40 28.41 32.45
N SER A 834 0.24 28.00 31.35
CA SER A 834 -0.37 27.17 30.31
C SER A 834 -0.83 25.84 30.90
N THR A 835 -2.00 25.37 30.46
CA THR A 835 -2.51 24.03 30.78
C THR A 835 -2.09 23.00 29.73
N VAL A 836 -1.67 23.44 28.54
CA VAL A 836 -1.29 22.59 27.40
C VAL A 836 0.22 22.36 27.33
N TYR A 837 1.01 23.41 27.58
CA TYR A 837 2.47 23.38 27.42
C TYR A 837 3.16 23.38 28.77
N LYS A 838 3.93 22.32 29.03
CA LYS A 838 4.69 22.11 30.27
C LYS A 838 6.18 21.93 29.97
N TRP A 839 7.02 22.42 30.87
CA TRP A 839 8.47 22.30 30.78
C TRP A 839 8.94 20.85 30.72
N THR A 840 8.31 19.96 31.49
CA THR A 840 8.64 18.53 31.52
C THR A 840 8.41 17.89 30.16
N ASP A 841 7.23 18.08 29.55
CA ASP A 841 6.94 17.61 28.19
C ASP A 841 7.95 18.17 27.16
N PHE A 842 8.35 19.44 27.29
CA PHE A 842 9.36 20.04 26.42
C PHE A 842 10.72 19.37 26.59
N MET A 843 11.14 19.10 27.83
CA MET A 843 12.41 18.46 28.11
C MET A 843 12.45 17.03 27.61
N THR A 844 11.36 16.26 27.71
CA THR A 844 11.25 14.92 27.12
C THR A 844 11.41 14.98 25.60
N GLY A 845 10.67 15.88 24.93
CA GLY A 845 10.77 16.05 23.47
C GLY A 845 12.14 16.54 23.02
N LEU A 846 12.75 17.47 23.76
CA LEU A 846 14.12 17.95 23.49
C LEU A 846 15.15 16.83 23.67
N ASN A 847 14.98 15.97 24.67
CA ASN A 847 15.83 14.81 24.92
C ASN A 847 15.79 13.84 23.73
N ALA A 848 14.60 13.46 23.28
CA ALA A 848 14.43 12.63 22.11
C ALA A 848 15.09 13.25 20.86
N MET A 849 14.85 14.54 20.60
CA MET A 849 15.38 15.23 19.42
C MET A 849 16.88 15.51 19.47
N HIS A 850 17.48 15.61 20.66
CA HIS A 850 18.93 15.77 20.81
C HIS A 850 19.66 14.43 20.76
N ASN A 851 19.22 13.45 21.55
CA ASN A 851 19.96 12.19 21.72
C ASN A 851 19.70 11.20 20.59
N VAL A 852 18.46 11.11 20.11
CA VAL A 852 18.07 10.22 19.00
C VAL A 852 18.07 11.00 17.69
N GLY A 853 17.33 12.11 17.64
CA GLY A 853 17.12 12.88 16.42
C GLY A 853 16.23 12.17 15.41
N VAL A 854 16.09 12.77 14.23
CA VAL A 854 15.20 12.29 13.15
C VAL A 854 15.90 12.46 11.82
N ALA A 855 15.94 11.40 11.01
CA ALA A 855 16.65 11.40 9.71
C ALA A 855 18.12 11.87 9.82
N GLY A 856 18.81 11.50 10.90
CA GLY A 856 20.18 11.95 11.18
C GLY A 856 20.32 13.39 11.68
N ASN A 857 19.25 14.18 11.69
CA ASN A 857 19.23 15.54 12.23
C ASN A 857 18.95 15.50 13.74
N LYS A 858 19.82 16.13 14.53
CA LYS A 858 19.68 16.25 15.98
C LYS A 858 19.57 17.71 16.38
N PHE A 859 18.79 17.99 17.41
CA PHE A 859 18.74 19.32 17.98
C PHE A 859 20.11 19.67 18.57
N TRP A 860 20.80 20.65 17.98
CA TRP A 860 22.15 20.97 18.37
C TRP A 860 22.20 21.73 19.70
N LEU A 861 22.91 21.17 20.69
CA LEU A 861 23.13 21.79 22.01
C LEU A 861 24.61 22.00 22.36
N LEU A 862 25.52 21.21 21.77
CA LEU A 862 26.92 21.13 22.18
C LEU A 862 27.88 21.16 20.99
N ASP A 863 29.06 21.74 21.21
CA ASP A 863 30.24 21.63 20.34
C ASP A 863 31.40 21.04 21.14
N GLU A 864 31.90 19.89 20.70
CA GLU A 864 33.00 19.17 21.36
C GLU A 864 34.31 19.96 21.42
N ASN A 865 34.46 21.01 20.60
CA ASN A 865 35.66 21.83 20.55
C ASN A 865 35.70 22.95 21.61
N PHE A 866 34.64 23.09 22.42
CA PHE A 866 34.50 24.15 23.41
C PHE A 866 34.33 23.59 24.83
N ASP A 867 34.68 24.41 25.82
CA ASP A 867 34.52 24.03 27.22
C ASP A 867 33.04 23.97 27.65
N ASP A 868 32.77 23.26 28.75
CA ASP A 868 31.44 23.08 29.31
C ASP A 868 30.72 24.42 29.57
N ALA A 869 31.46 25.44 30.04
CA ALA A 869 30.89 26.74 30.36
C ALA A 869 30.40 27.49 29.12
N THR A 870 31.06 27.32 27.98
CA THR A 870 30.66 27.89 26.70
C THR A 870 29.51 27.09 26.09
N ASN A 871 29.59 25.75 26.14
CA ASN A 871 28.54 24.86 25.67
C ASN A 871 27.21 25.04 26.43
N ILE A 872 27.25 25.26 27.74
CA ILE A 872 26.07 25.62 28.54
C ILE A 872 25.37 26.86 27.97
N LYS A 873 26.14 27.88 27.52
CA LYS A 873 25.56 29.09 26.92
C LYS A 873 24.98 28.82 25.54
N TYR A 874 25.69 28.05 24.70
CA TYR A 874 25.19 27.67 23.38
C TYR A 874 23.86 26.92 23.48
N ALA A 875 23.78 25.90 24.36
CA ALA A 875 22.56 25.13 24.61
C ALA A 875 21.39 26.02 25.05
N LYS A 876 21.60 26.89 26.03
CA LYS A 876 20.56 27.81 26.54
C LYS A 876 20.09 28.80 25.49
N VAL A 877 20.98 29.29 24.63
CA VAL A 877 20.62 30.20 23.53
C VAL A 877 19.83 29.47 22.45
N ALA A 878 20.21 28.23 22.10
CA ALA A 878 19.46 27.40 21.16
C ALA A 878 18.02 27.13 21.67
N ILE A 879 17.90 26.73 22.95
CA ILE A 879 16.61 26.51 23.62
C ILE A 879 15.79 27.81 23.64
N ALA A 880 16.40 28.94 24.03
CA ALA A 880 15.71 30.22 24.09
C ALA A 880 15.20 30.68 22.72
N ALA A 881 15.97 30.46 21.65
CA ALA A 881 15.58 30.83 20.29
C ALA A 881 14.32 30.07 19.86
N PHE A 882 14.27 28.75 20.11
CA PHE A 882 13.11 27.91 19.81
C PHE A 882 11.88 28.30 20.65
N LEU A 883 12.05 28.44 21.96
CA LEU A 883 10.95 28.77 22.86
C LEU A 883 10.39 30.17 22.61
N ALA A 884 11.21 31.14 22.17
CA ALA A 884 10.72 32.47 21.83
C ALA A 884 9.68 32.46 20.71
N GLN A 885 9.88 31.60 19.71
CA GLN A 885 8.92 31.41 18.61
C GLN A 885 7.69 30.67 19.11
N SER A 886 7.88 29.58 19.84
CA SER A 886 6.83 28.78 20.47
C SER A 886 5.87 29.61 21.33
N MET A 887 6.42 30.52 22.13
CA MET A 887 5.67 31.43 22.99
C MET A 887 4.76 32.36 22.19
N GLN A 888 5.24 32.84 21.03
CA GLN A 888 4.49 33.76 20.18
C GLN A 888 3.45 33.04 19.32
N GLU A 889 3.74 31.82 18.83
CA GLU A 889 2.82 31.10 17.95
C GLU A 889 1.68 30.42 18.69
N THR A 890 1.96 29.73 19.82
CA THR A 890 1.00 28.78 20.39
C THR A 890 0.79 28.91 21.88
N ILE A 891 1.86 29.06 22.68
CA ILE A 891 1.73 29.03 24.14
C ILE A 891 0.88 30.20 24.64
N ARG A 892 1.05 31.40 24.07
CA ARG A 892 0.26 32.59 24.46
C ARG A 892 -1.26 32.40 24.31
N TYR A 893 -1.69 31.47 23.45
CA TYR A 893 -3.10 31.18 23.18
C TYR A 893 -3.61 29.95 23.95
N ASN A 894 -2.73 29.23 24.66
CA ASN A 894 -3.03 27.96 25.30
C ASN A 894 -3.68 26.93 24.36
N ALA A 895 -3.23 26.91 23.11
CA ALA A 895 -3.78 26.08 22.05
C ALA A 895 -2.66 25.25 21.40
N CYS A 896 -2.93 23.97 21.22
CA CYS A 896 -2.11 23.06 20.41
C CYS A 896 -2.58 23.07 18.95
N ASP A 897 -3.89 23.17 18.74
CA ASP A 897 -4.53 23.26 17.44
C ASP A 897 -4.67 24.71 16.99
N GLU A 898 -4.63 24.90 15.68
CA GLU A 898 -4.82 26.18 15.04
C GLU A 898 -6.19 26.77 15.35
N ASN A 899 -6.19 28.05 15.72
CA ASN A 899 -7.44 28.80 15.91
C ASN A 899 -8.00 29.26 14.57
N ASN A 900 -9.32 29.34 14.48
CA ASN A 900 -9.97 29.98 13.34
C ASN A 900 -9.82 31.51 13.43
N TRP A 901 -8.93 32.05 12.62
CA TRP A 901 -8.65 33.47 12.45
C TRP A 901 -9.26 34.05 11.17
N ALA A 902 -9.92 33.22 10.36
CA ALA A 902 -10.46 33.62 9.07
C ALA A 902 -11.63 34.60 9.25
N GLU A 903 -11.48 35.80 8.70
CA GLU A 903 -12.48 36.88 8.74
C GLU A 903 -12.55 37.57 7.38
N ILE A 904 -13.68 38.24 7.07
CA ILE A 904 -13.87 38.94 5.79
C ILE A 904 -12.78 39.99 5.55
N LYS A 905 -12.32 40.66 6.61
CA LYS A 905 -11.21 41.65 6.53
C LYS A 905 -9.89 41.05 6.04
N TYR A 906 -9.73 39.74 6.09
CA TYR A 906 -8.54 39.00 5.64
C TYR A 906 -8.80 38.15 4.38
N GLY A 907 -9.94 38.34 3.70
CA GLY A 907 -10.25 37.69 2.43
C GLY A 907 -11.17 36.46 2.52
N ALA A 908 -11.61 36.06 3.72
CA ALA A 908 -12.55 34.95 3.87
C ALA A 908 -13.96 35.29 3.32
N PRO A 909 -14.74 34.28 2.88
CA PRO A 909 -16.10 34.51 2.35
C PRO A 909 -17.09 35.01 3.42
N THR A 910 -16.82 34.72 4.69
CA THR A 910 -17.58 35.17 5.85
C THR A 910 -16.67 35.23 7.08
N ASP A 911 -17.16 35.73 8.21
CA ASP A 911 -16.40 35.69 9.46
C ASP A 911 -16.48 34.30 10.08
N TYR A 912 -15.33 33.75 10.45
CA TYR A 912 -15.11 32.42 11.02
C TYR A 912 -15.79 31.29 10.20
N PRO A 913 -15.48 31.18 8.89
CA PRO A 913 -15.97 30.08 8.07
C PRO A 913 -15.50 28.75 8.66
N MET A 914 -16.34 27.72 8.61
CA MET A 914 -15.95 26.38 9.04
C MET A 914 -14.83 25.79 8.15
N THR A 915 -14.74 26.23 6.88
CA THR A 915 -13.66 25.86 5.94
C THR A 915 -12.27 26.36 6.32
N ALA A 916 -12.14 27.12 7.41
CA ALA A 916 -10.85 27.44 8.01
C ALA A 916 -10.04 26.19 8.39
N SER A 917 -10.69 25.03 8.60
CA SER A 917 -10.02 23.74 8.79
C SER A 917 -9.24 23.25 7.57
N CYS A 918 -9.59 23.75 6.38
CA CYS A 918 -8.98 23.41 5.10
C CYS A 918 -7.82 24.36 4.74
N GLY A 919 -7.81 25.54 5.34
CA GLY A 919 -6.85 26.59 5.06
C GLY A 919 -7.32 27.98 5.49
N GLN A 920 -6.38 28.86 5.85
CA GLN A 920 -6.66 30.25 6.22
C GLN A 920 -5.73 31.20 5.45
N LEU A 921 -6.16 32.45 5.23
CA LEU A 921 -5.37 33.47 4.51
C LEU A 921 -4.96 33.03 3.09
N ASP A 922 -5.93 32.57 2.29
CA ASP A 922 -5.76 32.02 0.93
C ASP A 922 -4.88 30.76 0.82
N GLN A 923 -4.51 30.15 1.95
CA GLN A 923 -3.81 28.86 1.97
C GLN A 923 -4.78 27.69 1.74
N LYS A 924 -4.26 26.58 1.23
CA LYS A 924 -4.96 25.30 1.08
C LYS A 924 -4.09 24.18 1.60
N TYR A 925 -4.34 23.74 2.83
CA TYR A 925 -3.44 22.83 3.55
C TYR A 925 -3.38 21.43 2.90
N ALA A 926 -4.46 20.99 2.27
CA ALA A 926 -4.49 19.74 1.51
C ALA A 926 -3.61 19.77 0.24
N ASP A 927 -3.29 20.96 -0.28
CA ASP A 927 -2.43 21.15 -1.46
C ASP A 927 -0.94 21.27 -1.07
N TYR A 928 -0.61 21.26 0.23
CA TYR A 928 0.78 21.35 0.68
C TYR A 928 1.54 20.08 0.31
N GLY A 929 2.67 20.26 -0.37
CA GLY A 929 3.41 19.17 -0.98
C GLY A 929 2.87 18.73 -2.33
N VAL A 930 2.06 19.53 -3.02
CA VAL A 930 1.77 19.31 -4.45
C VAL A 930 2.70 20.20 -5.26
N ASN A 931 3.47 19.63 -6.19
CA ASN A 931 4.29 20.44 -7.09
C ASN A 931 3.38 21.19 -8.08
N PRO A 932 3.46 22.53 -8.16
CA PRO A 932 2.54 23.33 -8.99
C PRO A 932 2.81 23.19 -10.50
N VAL A 933 3.98 22.66 -10.90
CA VAL A 933 4.38 22.44 -12.30
C VAL A 933 4.05 21.04 -12.76
N SER A 934 4.46 20.01 -12.00
CA SER A 934 4.23 18.61 -12.37
C SER A 934 2.86 18.08 -11.93
N GLY A 935 2.23 18.72 -10.94
CA GLY A 935 0.98 18.27 -10.33
C GLY A 935 1.13 17.03 -9.44
N LEU A 936 2.36 16.55 -9.24
CA LEU A 936 2.64 15.37 -8.43
C LEU A 936 2.75 15.73 -6.95
N ASP A 937 2.30 14.82 -6.11
CA ASP A 937 2.56 14.87 -4.67
C ASP A 937 4.06 14.65 -4.40
N HIS A 938 4.58 15.44 -3.46
CA HIS A 938 5.86 15.22 -2.80
C HIS A 938 5.89 13.81 -2.21
N ALA A 939 7.05 13.15 -2.24
CA ALA A 939 7.19 11.75 -1.88
C ALA A 939 6.68 11.40 -0.46
N TYR A 940 6.76 12.38 0.46
CA TYR A 940 6.32 12.27 1.85
C TYR A 940 4.96 12.89 2.13
N SER A 941 4.17 13.27 1.12
CA SER A 941 2.82 13.79 1.36
C SER A 941 1.89 12.68 1.82
N CYS A 942 1.24 12.87 2.98
CA CYS A 942 0.18 11.97 3.42
C CYS A 942 -0.87 11.79 2.31
N PRO A 943 -1.42 10.59 2.10
CA PRO A 943 -2.56 10.41 1.19
C PRO A 943 -3.73 11.31 1.59
N ARG A 944 -4.48 11.82 0.62
CA ARG A 944 -5.76 12.48 0.92
C ARG A 944 -6.74 11.44 1.44
N ASP A 945 -7.49 11.82 2.46
CA ASP A 945 -8.54 10.99 3.03
C ASP A 945 -9.83 11.79 3.17
N ASN A 946 -10.74 11.59 2.22
CA ASN A 946 -12.06 12.21 2.21
C ASN A 946 -12.98 11.59 3.27
N LYS A 947 -12.61 10.45 3.87
CA LYS A 947 -13.35 9.82 4.95
C LYS A 947 -12.86 10.26 6.35
N MET A 948 -11.92 11.20 6.43
CA MET A 948 -11.36 11.67 7.70
C MET A 948 -12.41 12.43 8.53
N GLU A 949 -12.66 11.93 9.75
CA GLU A 949 -13.49 12.56 10.76
C GLU A 949 -12.65 12.94 11.98
N VAL A 950 -12.35 14.23 12.13
CA VAL A 950 -11.50 14.72 13.22
C VAL A 950 -11.90 16.13 13.66
N SER A 951 -11.87 16.36 14.97
CA SER A 951 -12.08 17.68 15.60
C SER A 951 -10.80 18.14 16.29
N ALA A 952 -10.51 19.44 16.25
CA ALA A 952 -9.49 20.03 17.12
C ALA A 952 -9.91 19.91 18.60
N LEU A 953 -8.94 19.73 19.48
CA LEU A 953 -9.17 19.58 20.93
C LEU A 953 -9.01 20.89 21.67
N THR A 954 -8.14 21.74 21.18
CA THR A 954 -7.82 23.03 21.77
C THR A 954 -8.23 24.16 20.83
N HIS A 955 -8.51 25.31 21.42
CA HIS A 955 -8.88 26.53 20.71
C HIS A 955 -8.74 27.72 21.66
N ALA A 956 -8.87 28.93 21.14
CA ALA A 956 -8.74 30.14 21.92
C ALA A 956 -9.96 30.38 22.81
N LYS A 957 -9.77 31.03 23.96
CA LYS A 957 -10.76 31.08 25.05
C LYS A 957 -11.44 32.43 25.27
N TRP A 958 -11.35 33.37 24.33
CA TRP A 958 -12.00 34.69 24.49
C TRP A 958 -13.54 34.61 24.42
N TYR A 959 -14.22 35.69 24.83
CA TYR A 959 -15.67 35.71 24.85
C TYR A 959 -16.24 35.57 23.42
N GLY A 960 -16.94 34.46 23.16
CA GLY A 960 -17.45 34.13 21.83
C GLY A 960 -16.39 33.61 20.87
N ALA A 961 -15.28 33.09 21.38
CA ALA A 961 -14.21 32.51 20.57
C ALA A 961 -14.75 31.43 19.61
N PRO A 962 -14.21 31.36 18.39
CA PRO A 962 -14.52 30.31 17.44
C PRO A 962 -14.39 28.92 18.07
N ALA A 963 -15.31 28.04 17.70
CA ALA A 963 -15.21 26.63 18.06
C ALA A 963 -13.93 26.00 17.47
N PRO A 964 -13.47 24.90 18.08
CA PRO A 964 -12.45 24.06 17.47
C PRO A 964 -12.81 23.73 16.01
N VAL A 965 -11.83 23.84 15.12
CA VAL A 965 -11.97 23.48 13.70
C VAL A 965 -12.15 21.97 13.54
N PHE A 966 -12.73 21.54 12.42
CA PHE A 966 -13.02 20.13 12.18
C PHE A 966 -13.00 19.75 10.70
N ALA A 967 -12.85 18.45 10.43
CA ALA A 967 -13.03 17.84 9.12
C ALA A 967 -14.01 16.67 9.24
N ALA A 968 -14.85 16.51 8.22
CA ALA A 968 -15.85 15.46 8.14
C ALA A 968 -16.16 15.17 6.65
N PRO A 969 -16.57 13.94 6.29
CA PRO A 969 -17.08 13.61 4.96
C PRO A 969 -18.37 14.36 4.67
N ASP A 970 -18.62 14.72 3.41
CA ASP A 970 -19.87 15.36 3.01
C ASP A 970 -21.08 14.47 3.32
N ALA A 971 -20.95 13.15 3.14
CA ALA A 971 -22.02 12.20 3.45
C ALA A 971 -22.47 12.27 4.91
N VAL A 972 -21.57 12.50 5.88
CA VAL A 972 -21.91 12.67 7.30
C VAL A 972 -22.70 13.95 7.54
N LEU A 973 -22.28 15.04 6.91
CA LEU A 973 -22.91 16.35 7.09
C LEU A 973 -24.26 16.43 6.34
N GLU A 974 -24.36 15.79 5.17
CA GLU A 974 -25.57 15.72 4.36
C GLU A 974 -26.66 14.89 5.05
N GLU A 975 -26.33 13.71 5.59
CA GLU A 975 -27.26 12.86 6.36
C GLU A 975 -27.92 13.66 7.50
N ARG A 976 -27.20 14.62 8.08
CA ARG A 976 -27.64 15.46 9.19
C ARG A 976 -28.26 16.79 8.75
N GLY A 977 -28.38 17.04 7.46
CA GLY A 977 -28.91 18.29 6.91
C GLY A 977 -28.06 19.52 7.24
N LEU A 978 -26.76 19.35 7.42
CA LEU A 978 -25.81 20.41 7.80
C LEU A 978 -25.17 21.10 6.58
N LEU A 979 -25.39 20.61 5.36
CA LEU A 979 -24.93 21.23 4.12
C LEU A 979 -26.02 22.06 3.45
N VAL A 980 -25.64 23.20 2.89
CA VAL A 980 -26.50 24.03 2.04
C VAL A 980 -25.82 24.20 0.68
N ASN A 981 -26.39 23.61 -0.37
CA ASN A 981 -25.80 23.53 -1.71
C ASN A 981 -24.36 22.94 -1.70
N GLY A 982 -24.13 21.90 -0.90
CA GLY A 982 -22.80 21.26 -0.77
C GLY A 982 -21.77 22.05 0.04
N ALA A 983 -22.17 23.18 0.65
CA ALA A 983 -21.27 24.00 1.45
C ALA A 983 -21.64 23.99 2.93
N VAL A 984 -20.61 24.03 3.79
CA VAL A 984 -20.79 24.25 5.22
C VAL A 984 -21.04 25.73 5.53
N GLY A 985 -21.51 26.00 6.75
CA GLY A 985 -21.76 27.36 7.22
C GLY A 985 -20.59 27.94 7.99
N ARG A 986 -20.84 28.67 9.08
CA ARG A 986 -19.82 29.44 9.82
C ARG A 986 -20.06 29.40 11.32
N TRP A 987 -19.05 29.82 12.08
CA TRP A 987 -19.23 30.18 13.48
C TRP A 987 -19.74 31.62 13.61
N THR A 988 -20.71 31.85 14.50
CA THR A 988 -21.06 33.20 14.95
C THR A 988 -20.56 33.40 16.37
N ASN A 989 -19.96 34.55 16.66
CA ASN A 989 -19.59 34.94 18.03
C ASN A 989 -20.74 35.63 18.79
N ASN A 990 -21.90 35.79 18.15
CA ASN A 990 -23.09 36.39 18.75
C ASN A 990 -23.78 35.46 19.76
N GLY A 991 -24.56 36.05 20.66
CA GLY A 991 -25.36 35.35 21.66
C GLY A 991 -24.71 35.32 23.05
N HIS A 992 -25.37 34.61 23.97
CA HIS A 992 -24.88 34.39 25.33
C HIS A 992 -25.34 33.02 25.82
N CYS A 993 -24.44 32.27 26.42
CA CYS A 993 -24.74 31.00 27.06
C CYS A 993 -25.09 31.27 28.52
N ASN A 994 -26.34 30.97 28.91
CA ASN A 994 -26.80 31.19 30.28
C ASN A 994 -26.09 30.25 31.26
N ASP A 995 -25.83 29.03 30.82
CA ASP A 995 -25.07 28.01 31.55
C ASP A 995 -23.74 27.80 30.83
N VAL A 996 -22.63 27.99 31.55
CA VAL A 996 -21.28 27.80 31.01
C VAL A 996 -20.86 26.35 31.28
N PRO A 997 -20.58 25.54 30.24
CA PRO A 997 -20.27 24.13 30.40
C PRO A 997 -18.93 23.92 31.12
N THR A 998 -18.92 23.06 32.14
CA THR A 998 -17.69 22.62 32.83
C THR A 998 -17.11 21.33 32.24
N SER A 999 -17.89 20.62 31.42
CA SER A 999 -17.55 19.42 30.68
C SER A 999 -18.30 19.41 29.34
N VAL A 1000 -17.86 18.56 28.41
CA VAL A 1000 -18.53 18.33 27.11
C VAL A 1000 -18.56 16.85 26.80
N ASP A 1001 -19.50 16.45 25.95
CA ASP A 1001 -19.60 15.09 25.43
C ASP A 1001 -18.45 14.82 24.46
N THR A 1002 -17.49 14.01 24.91
CA THR A 1002 -16.27 13.68 24.15
C THR A 1002 -16.46 12.56 23.13
N SER A 1003 -17.56 11.80 23.20
CA SER A 1003 -17.93 10.81 22.17
C SER A 1003 -18.44 11.48 20.90
N LYS A 1004 -18.95 12.71 21.03
CA LYS A 1004 -19.40 13.55 19.92
C LYS A 1004 -18.26 14.38 19.36
N GLN A 1005 -18.23 14.45 18.03
CA GLN A 1005 -17.45 15.43 17.29
C GLN A 1005 -17.95 16.85 17.60
N VAL A 1006 -17.08 17.85 17.41
CA VAL A 1006 -17.39 19.24 17.83
C VAL A 1006 -18.66 19.79 17.18
N TRP A 1007 -18.95 19.38 15.94
CA TRP A 1007 -20.13 19.82 15.18
C TRP A 1007 -21.44 19.13 15.58
N GLU A 1008 -21.38 18.05 16.37
CA GLU A 1008 -22.55 17.29 16.84
C GLU A 1008 -23.02 17.71 18.24
N ARG A 1009 -22.22 18.53 18.93
CA ARG A 1009 -22.50 18.98 20.30
C ARG A 1009 -23.54 20.08 20.31
N ASP A 1010 -24.37 20.09 21.36
CA ASP A 1010 -25.45 21.06 21.53
C ASP A 1010 -24.95 22.51 21.51
N ASP A 1011 -25.84 23.44 21.13
CA ASP A 1011 -25.66 24.88 21.32
C ASP A 1011 -25.22 25.17 22.77
N CYS A 1012 -24.21 26.03 22.94
CA CYS A 1012 -23.61 26.36 24.24
C CYS A 1012 -22.91 25.20 24.99
N LYS A 1013 -22.69 24.04 24.34
CA LYS A 1013 -21.90 22.91 24.86
C LYS A 1013 -20.84 22.40 23.88
N THR A 1014 -20.45 23.22 22.92
CA THR A 1014 -19.46 22.90 21.89
C THR A 1014 -18.07 22.66 22.49
N TYR A 1015 -17.70 23.46 23.50
CA TYR A 1015 -16.42 23.36 24.22
C TYR A 1015 -16.55 23.82 25.69
N VAL A 1016 -15.63 23.37 26.54
CA VAL A 1016 -15.59 23.72 27.97
C VAL A 1016 -15.35 25.23 28.14
N GLU A 1017 -16.08 25.87 29.05
CA GLU A 1017 -16.08 27.33 29.29
C GLU A 1017 -16.69 28.19 28.16
N GLN A 1018 -17.51 27.63 27.27
CA GLN A 1018 -18.23 28.39 26.24
C GLN A 1018 -19.17 29.45 26.87
N LYS A 1019 -18.94 30.72 26.51
CA LYS A 1019 -19.71 31.87 27.02
C LYS A 1019 -20.67 32.48 26.00
N ALA A 1020 -20.40 32.27 24.72
CA ALA A 1020 -21.18 32.78 23.60
C ALA A 1020 -20.79 32.03 22.32
N GLY A 1021 -21.55 32.30 21.27
CA GLY A 1021 -21.31 31.78 19.93
C GLY A 1021 -21.88 30.38 19.70
N LYS A 1022 -22.05 30.06 18.41
CA LYS A 1022 -22.58 28.78 17.92
C LYS A 1022 -22.33 28.59 16.43
N PHE A 1023 -22.54 27.37 15.95
CA PHE A 1023 -22.56 27.08 14.51
C PHE A 1023 -23.83 27.63 13.85
N ILE A 1024 -23.68 28.13 12.63
CA ILE A 1024 -24.78 28.49 11.71
C ILE A 1024 -24.54 27.73 10.42
N TRP A 1025 -25.47 26.86 10.03
CA TRP A 1025 -25.39 26.02 8.82
C TRP A 1025 -26.13 26.66 7.65
N ASP A 1026 -25.58 27.76 7.10
CA ASP A 1026 -26.20 28.59 6.06
C ASP A 1026 -25.47 28.54 4.70
N GLY A 1027 -24.47 27.67 4.54
CA GLY A 1027 -23.64 27.57 3.34
C GLY A 1027 -22.69 28.75 3.12
N SER A 1028 -22.53 29.64 4.12
CA SER A 1028 -21.74 30.86 3.98
C SER A 1028 -20.24 30.66 3.81
N SER A 1029 -19.70 29.47 4.10
CA SER A 1029 -18.30 29.14 3.79
C SER A 1029 -18.06 28.87 2.30
N GLN A 1030 -19.12 28.66 1.51
CA GLN A 1030 -19.06 28.43 0.05
C GLN A 1030 -18.32 27.17 -0.41
N ASP A 1031 -17.86 26.32 0.51
CA ASP A 1031 -17.12 25.09 0.22
C ASP A 1031 -17.37 24.03 1.32
N THR A 1032 -16.86 22.82 1.11
CA THR A 1032 -16.91 21.68 2.04
C THR A 1032 -15.70 21.65 2.99
N VAL A 1033 -15.79 20.86 4.07
CA VAL A 1033 -14.67 20.46 4.94
C VAL A 1033 -14.19 19.02 4.68
N GLU A 1034 -14.70 18.35 3.66
CA GLU A 1034 -14.26 17.02 3.23
C GLU A 1034 -12.81 17.04 2.74
N GLY A 1035 -12.01 16.05 3.18
CA GLY A 1035 -10.59 15.95 2.80
C GLY A 1035 -9.69 17.00 3.47
N CYS A 1036 -10.22 17.79 4.39
CA CYS A 1036 -9.47 18.67 5.27
C CYS A 1036 -8.85 17.86 6.44
N GLY A 1037 -8.35 18.50 7.49
CA GLY A 1037 -7.70 17.78 8.61
C GLY A 1037 -6.24 18.16 8.87
N TRP A 1038 -5.67 18.96 7.97
CA TRP A 1038 -4.23 19.31 7.92
C TRP A 1038 -3.91 20.70 8.46
N TRP A 1039 -4.73 21.23 9.37
CA TRP A 1039 -4.48 22.51 10.04
C TRP A 1039 -3.29 22.44 11.02
N GLY A 1040 -2.85 23.61 11.49
CA GLY A 1040 -1.71 23.73 12.38
C GLY A 1040 -1.86 22.95 13.69
N ARG A 1041 -0.86 22.13 14.03
CA ARG A 1041 -0.80 21.40 15.30
C ARG A 1041 0.56 21.46 15.97
N GLY A 1042 0.53 21.35 17.30
CA GLY A 1042 1.72 21.39 18.14
C GLY A 1042 2.36 22.77 18.19
N VAL A 1043 3.57 22.81 18.73
CA VAL A 1043 4.35 24.03 18.85
C VAL A 1043 4.83 24.48 17.46
N ILE A 1044 4.75 25.79 17.17
CA ILE A 1044 5.05 26.38 15.85
C ILE A 1044 4.01 26.03 14.75
N GLN A 1045 2.92 25.29 15.07
CA GLN A 1045 1.77 25.05 14.17
C GLN A 1045 2.15 24.31 12.88
N THR A 1046 2.50 23.03 13.00
CA THR A 1046 2.79 22.17 11.85
C THR A 1046 1.54 21.99 10.99
N THR A 1047 1.58 22.42 9.73
CA THR A 1047 0.42 22.50 8.83
C THR A 1047 0.69 21.80 7.50
N GLY A 1048 -0.32 21.13 6.94
CA GLY A 1048 -0.32 20.61 5.57
C GLY A 1048 0.20 19.18 5.40
N ARG A 1049 -0.32 18.47 4.38
CA ARG A 1049 -0.08 17.02 4.16
C ARG A 1049 1.39 16.62 4.13
N GLN A 1050 2.23 17.43 3.50
CA GLN A 1050 3.66 17.17 3.42
C GLN A 1050 4.33 17.13 4.79
N ASN A 1051 4.01 18.08 5.68
CA ASN A 1051 4.68 18.18 6.96
C ASN A 1051 4.25 17.04 7.90
N PHE A 1052 2.94 16.75 7.96
CA PHE A 1052 2.44 15.59 8.69
C PHE A 1052 2.98 14.28 8.13
N GLY A 1053 3.07 14.15 6.80
CA GLY A 1053 3.56 12.92 6.19
C GLY A 1053 5.06 12.72 6.37
N THR A 1054 5.85 13.80 6.32
CA THR A 1054 7.28 13.74 6.65
C THR A 1054 7.47 13.34 8.12
N LEU A 1055 6.71 13.92 9.04
CA LEU A 1055 6.70 13.52 10.45
C LEU A 1055 6.33 12.02 10.60
N ASN A 1056 5.28 11.58 9.92
CA ASN A 1056 4.80 10.19 9.96
C ASN A 1056 5.80 9.20 9.37
N HIS A 1057 6.55 9.58 8.33
CA HIS A 1057 7.57 8.75 7.72
C HIS A 1057 8.73 8.45 8.68
N TYR A 1058 9.20 9.47 9.40
CA TYR A 1058 10.40 9.32 10.23
C TYR A 1058 10.12 9.04 11.72
N LEU A 1059 8.95 9.38 12.24
CA LEU A 1059 8.61 9.17 13.65
C LEU A 1059 7.49 8.14 13.87
N GLY A 1060 6.54 8.08 12.95
CA GLY A 1060 5.34 7.24 13.05
C GLY A 1060 5.36 6.01 12.15
N ARG A 1061 4.17 5.50 11.85
CA ARG A 1061 3.95 4.42 10.87
C ARG A 1061 4.05 4.99 9.45
N SER A 1062 5.23 4.85 8.87
CA SER A 1062 5.52 5.35 7.52
C SER A 1062 4.42 4.99 6.51
N HIS A 1063 3.98 6.00 5.77
CA HIS A 1063 2.98 5.91 4.70
C HIS A 1063 3.61 5.78 3.31
N VAL A 1064 4.93 5.91 3.23
CA VAL A 1064 5.70 5.90 1.99
C VAL A 1064 5.76 4.49 1.45
N ASP A 1065 5.59 4.39 0.13
CA ASP A 1065 5.66 3.12 -0.57
C ASP A 1065 7.11 2.58 -0.55
N PRO A 1066 7.37 1.38 0.00
CA PRO A 1066 8.71 0.79 0.02
C PRO A 1066 9.36 0.71 -1.37
N GLU A 1067 8.57 0.60 -2.45
CA GLU A 1067 9.12 0.58 -3.81
C GLU A 1067 9.69 1.94 -4.26
N THR A 1068 9.35 3.03 -3.58
CA THR A 1068 9.85 4.37 -3.92
C THR A 1068 11.17 4.71 -3.26
N ILE A 1069 11.59 3.93 -2.26
CA ILE A 1069 12.85 4.15 -1.53
C ILE A 1069 14.05 4.10 -2.50
N GLY A 1070 14.93 5.10 -2.40
CA GLY A 1070 16.09 5.29 -3.25
C GLY A 1070 15.79 5.89 -4.64
N LYS A 1071 14.51 6.05 -5.02
CA LYS A 1071 14.13 6.72 -6.26
C LYS A 1071 14.07 8.23 -6.06
N THR A 1072 14.32 8.99 -7.13
CA THR A 1072 14.10 10.44 -7.14
C THR A 1072 12.70 10.75 -7.63
N ILE A 1073 11.86 11.32 -6.77
CA ILE A 1073 10.53 11.82 -7.10
C ILE A 1073 10.58 13.34 -7.00
N ASP A 1074 10.36 14.01 -8.13
CA ASP A 1074 10.26 15.48 -8.18
C ASP A 1074 11.48 16.21 -7.57
N GLY A 1075 12.68 15.67 -7.82
CA GLY A 1075 13.95 16.21 -7.31
C GLY A 1075 14.31 15.77 -5.89
N VAL A 1076 13.46 15.01 -5.22
CA VAL A 1076 13.70 14.48 -3.87
C VAL A 1076 14.04 12.99 -3.95
N VAL A 1077 15.20 12.59 -3.43
CA VAL A 1077 15.55 11.19 -3.24
C VAL A 1077 14.79 10.68 -2.02
N VAL A 1078 13.95 9.66 -2.20
CA VAL A 1078 13.15 9.10 -1.11
C VAL A 1078 14.04 8.25 -0.21
N GLU A 1079 14.09 8.59 1.06
CA GLU A 1079 14.86 7.88 2.08
C GLU A 1079 14.03 6.77 2.73
N ALA A 1080 14.70 5.74 3.23
CA ALA A 1080 14.05 4.68 3.98
C ALA A 1080 13.58 5.22 5.36
N PRO A 1081 12.42 4.76 5.87
CA PRO A 1081 12.03 5.08 7.24
C PRO A 1081 12.99 4.40 8.23
N PRO A 1082 13.09 4.88 9.48
CA PRO A 1082 13.83 4.18 10.51
C PRO A 1082 13.27 2.77 10.75
N GLU A 1083 14.13 1.79 11.00
CA GLU A 1083 13.70 0.41 11.30
C GLU A 1083 12.88 0.31 12.60
N ASN A 1084 13.14 1.22 13.55
CA ASN A 1084 12.47 1.30 14.85
C ASN A 1084 12.13 2.77 15.18
N PRO A 1085 11.09 3.35 14.56
CA PRO A 1085 10.67 4.73 14.81
C PRO A 1085 10.26 4.92 16.27
N LEU A 1086 10.59 6.09 16.85
CA LEU A 1086 10.31 6.39 18.27
C LEU A 1086 8.83 6.29 18.64
N TYR A 1087 7.94 6.59 17.69
CA TYR A 1087 6.50 6.59 17.88
C TYR A 1087 5.82 5.69 16.87
N ALA A 1088 6.39 4.50 16.64
CA ALA A 1088 5.90 3.48 15.71
C ALA A 1088 4.43 3.07 15.95
N GLU A 1089 3.85 3.38 17.10
CA GLU A 1089 2.45 3.18 17.43
C GLU A 1089 1.50 4.26 16.88
N LEU A 1090 2.04 5.42 16.47
CA LEU A 1090 1.26 6.55 15.97
C LEU A 1090 1.20 6.58 14.44
N ASP A 1091 0.04 6.93 13.87
CA ASP A 1091 -0.13 7.21 12.44
C ASP A 1091 -0.69 8.62 12.26
N PHE A 1092 0.20 9.61 12.06
CA PHE A 1092 -0.18 11.00 11.91
C PHE A 1092 -0.87 11.30 10.57
N CYS A 1093 -0.80 10.40 9.59
CA CYS A 1093 -1.54 10.56 8.34
C CYS A 1093 -2.99 10.14 8.49
N SER A 1094 -3.26 9.07 9.26
CA SER A 1094 -4.63 8.59 9.50
C SER A 1094 -5.32 9.35 10.63
N ASN A 1095 -4.57 9.82 11.65
CA ASN A 1095 -5.07 10.71 12.70
C ASN A 1095 -4.04 11.79 13.05
N PRO A 1096 -4.04 12.95 12.35
CA PRO A 1096 -3.15 14.06 12.69
C PRO A 1096 -3.43 14.66 14.08
N GLY A 1097 -4.61 14.40 14.66
CA GLY A 1097 -5.01 14.86 16.00
C GLY A 1097 -4.13 14.31 17.13
N LEU A 1098 -3.43 13.19 16.91
CA LEU A 1098 -2.53 12.56 17.89
C LEU A 1098 -1.47 13.52 18.44
N ILE A 1099 -1.08 14.53 17.65
CA ILE A 1099 -0.12 15.56 18.10
C ILE A 1099 -0.61 16.32 19.32
N CYS A 1100 -1.92 16.55 19.41
CA CYS A 1100 -2.54 17.35 20.46
C CYS A 1100 -3.39 16.52 21.43
N SER A 1101 -3.76 15.29 21.06
CA SER A 1101 -4.62 14.41 21.86
C SER A 1101 -3.86 13.48 22.79
N SER A 1102 -2.67 13.02 22.39
CA SER A 1102 -1.99 11.94 23.11
C SER A 1102 -1.69 12.31 24.57
N GLU A 1103 -2.17 11.48 25.49
CA GLU A 1103 -1.90 11.59 26.91
C GLU A 1103 -0.74 10.69 27.34
N GLU A 1104 -0.45 9.62 26.58
CA GLU A 1104 0.73 8.78 26.80
C GLU A 1104 2.02 9.46 26.29
N ASN A 1105 1.96 10.11 25.12
CA ASN A 1105 3.12 10.72 24.47
C ASN A 1105 2.94 12.24 24.33
N ARG A 1106 2.80 12.93 25.47
CA ARG A 1106 2.47 14.37 25.53
C ARG A 1106 3.52 15.27 24.89
N GLU A 1107 4.76 14.81 24.76
CA GLU A 1107 5.88 15.51 24.16
C GLU A 1107 5.80 15.61 22.62
N ILE A 1108 4.94 14.84 21.93
CA ILE A 1108 4.82 14.95 20.46
C ILE A 1108 4.51 16.38 20.01
N LYS A 1109 3.68 17.12 20.77
CA LYS A 1109 3.38 18.53 20.44
C LYS A 1109 4.63 19.40 20.39
N TRP A 1110 5.67 19.06 21.15
CA TRP A 1110 6.97 19.71 21.08
C TRP A 1110 7.82 19.16 19.96
N ILE A 1111 7.83 17.83 19.78
CA ILE A 1111 8.60 17.15 18.75
C ILE A 1111 8.19 17.58 17.35
N ALA A 1112 6.91 17.82 17.09
CA ALA A 1112 6.43 18.33 15.81
C ALA A 1112 7.16 19.65 15.41
N GLY A 1113 7.27 20.60 16.35
CA GLY A 1113 7.98 21.85 16.11
C GLY A 1113 9.50 21.73 16.17
N LEU A 1114 10.04 20.87 17.04
CA LEU A 1114 11.49 20.59 17.09
C LEU A 1114 11.97 19.90 15.81
N PHE A 1115 11.15 19.03 15.23
CA PHE A 1115 11.41 18.37 13.95
C PHE A 1115 11.52 19.41 12.83
N TYR A 1116 10.54 20.33 12.73
CA TYR A 1116 10.65 21.46 11.82
C TYR A 1116 11.91 22.30 12.09
N TRP A 1117 12.23 22.56 13.37
CA TRP A 1117 13.39 23.35 13.75
C TRP A 1117 14.71 22.75 13.26
N VAL A 1118 14.91 21.44 13.46
CA VAL A 1118 16.18 20.79 13.07
C VAL A 1118 16.30 20.65 11.55
N THR A 1119 15.19 20.44 10.84
CA THR A 1119 15.21 20.22 9.39
C THR A 1119 15.14 21.51 8.57
N SER A 1120 14.59 22.60 9.11
CA SER A 1120 14.33 23.83 8.36
C SER A 1120 15.06 25.06 8.91
N VAL A 1121 15.34 25.11 10.22
CA VAL A 1121 15.99 26.28 10.86
C VAL A 1121 17.48 26.03 11.10
N GLN A 1122 17.83 24.96 11.80
CA GLN A 1122 19.24 24.61 12.06
C GLN A 1122 19.95 24.16 10.77
N ALA A 1123 19.23 23.43 9.91
CA ALA A 1123 19.70 22.99 8.60
C ALA A 1123 19.44 23.98 7.46
N TYR A 1124 19.02 25.23 7.76
CA TYR A 1124 18.74 26.22 6.72
C TYR A 1124 19.95 26.39 5.78
N SER A 1125 19.69 26.26 4.48
CA SER A 1125 20.67 26.48 3.43
C SER A 1125 20.04 27.29 2.30
N ASN A 1126 20.83 28.16 1.69
CA ASN A 1126 20.42 28.97 0.54
C ASN A 1126 21.52 28.99 -0.51
N GLU A 1127 22.02 27.80 -0.88
CA GLU A 1127 23.14 27.65 -1.81
C GLU A 1127 22.90 28.41 -3.12
N GLY A 1128 23.84 29.29 -3.48
CA GLY A 1128 23.75 30.13 -4.67
C GLY A 1128 22.72 31.27 -4.61
N GLY A 1129 21.98 31.41 -3.51
CA GLY A 1129 21.01 32.48 -3.28
C GLY A 1129 21.55 33.66 -2.46
N GLN A 1130 20.66 34.59 -2.09
CA GLN A 1130 21.01 35.81 -1.35
C GLN A 1130 21.61 35.53 0.03
N TYR A 1131 21.24 34.41 0.66
CA TYR A 1131 21.62 34.06 2.03
C TYR A 1131 22.59 32.89 2.11
N ALA A 1132 23.37 32.64 1.04
CA ALA A 1132 24.26 31.48 0.94
C ALA A 1132 25.33 31.40 2.06
N ASP A 1133 25.75 32.55 2.60
CA ASP A 1133 26.74 32.63 3.67
C ASP A 1133 26.13 32.49 5.08
N TRP A 1134 24.80 32.46 5.20
CA TRP A 1134 24.13 32.36 6.49
C TRP A 1134 24.14 30.93 6.99
N ASN A 1135 24.56 30.72 8.24
CA ASN A 1135 24.55 29.42 8.89
C ASN A 1135 24.13 29.55 10.35
N TYR A 1136 23.13 28.77 10.76
CA TYR A 1136 22.54 28.84 12.09
C TYR A 1136 23.58 28.71 13.21
N HIS A 1137 24.45 27.71 13.13
CA HIS A 1137 25.43 27.43 14.18
C HIS A 1137 26.46 28.55 14.28
N ASN A 1138 26.92 29.11 13.16
CA ASN A 1138 27.86 30.21 13.13
C ASN A 1138 27.25 31.49 13.72
N GLU A 1139 26.00 31.82 13.36
CA GLU A 1139 25.33 33.02 13.86
C GLU A 1139 24.96 32.90 15.35
N LEU A 1140 24.56 31.71 15.80
CA LEU A 1140 24.37 31.43 17.23
C LEU A 1140 25.68 31.63 18.01
N LYS A 1141 26.77 31.00 17.56
CA LYS A 1141 28.10 31.14 18.19
C LYS A 1141 28.53 32.60 18.22
N LYS A 1142 28.41 33.31 17.10
CA LYS A 1142 28.70 34.75 17.00
C LYS A 1142 27.89 35.59 17.96
N TYR A 1143 26.60 35.29 18.18
CA TYR A 1143 25.79 36.00 19.17
C TYR A 1143 26.31 35.80 20.60
N VAL A 1144 26.67 34.56 20.96
CA VAL A 1144 27.22 34.23 22.28
C VAL A 1144 28.62 34.82 22.48
N ASP A 1145 29.50 34.68 21.50
CA ASP A 1145 30.90 35.13 21.55
C ASP A 1145 31.00 36.66 21.59
N ASN A 1146 30.02 37.37 21.01
CA ASN A 1146 29.88 38.82 21.12
C ASN A 1146 29.20 39.29 22.43
N GLY A 1147 29.01 38.40 23.39
CA GLY A 1147 28.51 38.73 24.72
C GLY A 1147 26.99 38.89 24.80
N LEU A 1148 26.23 38.12 24.00
CA LEU A 1148 24.76 38.11 23.98
C LEU A 1148 24.15 39.47 23.64
N LYS A 1149 24.78 40.20 22.71
CA LYS A 1149 24.43 41.59 22.39
C LYS A 1149 23.63 41.69 21.09
N GLY A 1150 22.56 42.49 21.11
CA GLY A 1150 21.75 42.80 19.92
C GLY A 1150 20.66 41.75 19.62
N SER A 1151 19.98 41.89 18.48
CA SER A 1151 18.86 41.02 18.08
C SER A 1151 19.04 40.31 16.75
N ASP A 1152 20.13 40.56 16.02
CA ASP A 1152 20.32 40.06 14.65
C ASP A 1152 20.06 38.54 14.54
N PHE A 1153 20.64 37.73 15.44
CA PHE A 1153 20.43 36.28 15.45
C PHE A 1153 18.95 35.88 15.60
N ILE A 1154 18.20 36.48 16.53
CA ILE A 1154 16.79 36.12 16.74
C ILE A 1154 15.90 36.69 15.64
N ASP A 1155 16.28 37.80 15.03
CA ASP A 1155 15.57 38.41 13.90
C ASP A 1155 15.64 37.50 12.67
N ASP A 1156 16.85 37.00 12.36
CA ASP A 1156 17.08 36.03 11.29
C ASP A 1156 16.28 34.75 11.53
N VAL A 1157 16.39 34.18 12.74
CA VAL A 1157 15.64 32.96 13.12
C VAL A 1157 14.13 33.16 13.04
N SER A 1158 13.62 34.32 13.47
CA SER A 1158 12.19 34.66 13.36
C SER A 1158 11.75 34.80 11.90
N GLY A 1159 12.63 35.33 11.04
CA GLY A 1159 12.47 35.35 9.60
C GLY A 1159 12.30 33.97 9.01
N ILE A 1160 13.17 33.02 9.36
CA ILE A 1160 13.10 31.66 8.83
C ILE A 1160 11.78 31.00 9.23
N VAL A 1161 11.41 31.06 10.52
CA VAL A 1161 10.19 30.42 11.03
C VAL A 1161 8.92 31.02 10.44
N ASN A 1162 8.82 32.35 10.35
CA ASN A 1162 7.58 33.01 9.93
C ASN A 1162 7.48 33.21 8.40
N ARG A 1163 8.62 33.32 7.70
CA ARG A 1163 8.69 33.77 6.30
C ARG A 1163 9.63 32.95 5.42
N GLY A 1164 10.40 32.02 5.97
CA GLY A 1164 11.28 31.13 5.21
C GLY A 1164 12.62 31.74 4.77
N CYS A 1165 13.04 32.87 5.35
CA CYS A 1165 14.35 33.47 5.07
C CYS A 1165 14.94 34.20 6.29
N PRO A 1166 16.27 34.28 6.45
CA PRO A 1166 16.91 34.95 7.58
C PRO A 1166 16.90 36.48 7.43
N ASP A 1167 15.71 37.08 7.36
CA ASP A 1167 15.51 38.54 7.30
C ASP A 1167 14.14 38.90 7.91
N LEU A 1168 14.00 40.15 8.37
CA LEU A 1168 12.73 40.70 8.84
C LEU A 1168 11.74 40.97 7.70
N THR A 1169 12.23 41.10 6.47
CA THR A 1169 11.40 41.27 5.27
C THR A 1169 11.85 40.28 4.19
N CYS A 1170 11.07 39.22 4.00
CA CYS A 1170 11.29 38.24 2.93
C CYS A 1170 10.39 38.57 1.72
N SER A 1171 10.63 37.89 0.59
CA SER A 1171 9.73 37.96 -0.58
C SER A 1171 8.28 37.53 -0.26
N THR A 1172 8.12 36.71 0.77
CA THR A 1172 6.84 36.22 1.32
C THR A 1172 6.19 37.20 2.31
N GLY A 1173 6.83 38.32 2.64
CA GLY A 1173 6.31 39.40 3.49
C GLY A 1173 7.12 39.68 4.76
N ASP A 1174 6.64 40.62 5.58
CA ASP A 1174 7.28 41.07 6.81
C ASP A 1174 7.04 40.12 8.00
N VAL A 1175 8.06 39.87 8.82
CA VAL A 1175 7.91 39.03 10.01
C VAL A 1175 6.85 39.59 10.96
N HIS A 1176 5.90 38.73 11.35
CA HIS A 1176 4.83 39.10 12.27
C HIS A 1176 5.34 39.13 13.73
N ASN A 1177 4.94 40.16 14.49
CA ASN A 1177 5.21 40.31 15.93
C ASN A 1177 6.69 40.21 16.34
N VAL A 1178 7.58 40.85 15.58
CA VAL A 1178 9.03 40.88 15.85
C VAL A 1178 9.36 41.38 17.25
N LYS A 1179 8.65 42.40 17.75
CA LYS A 1179 8.91 42.98 19.07
C LYS A 1179 8.66 41.97 20.19
N GLU A 1180 7.56 41.23 20.07
CA GLU A 1180 7.16 40.19 21.01
C GLU A 1180 8.12 39.01 20.95
N ARG A 1181 8.54 38.55 19.75
CA ARG A 1181 9.55 37.48 19.60
C ARG A 1181 10.88 37.84 20.25
N ARG A 1182 11.37 39.07 20.04
CA ARG A 1182 12.58 39.60 20.72
C ARG A 1182 12.43 39.63 22.23
N ALA A 1183 11.27 40.08 22.73
CA ALA A 1183 11.00 40.14 24.16
C ALA A 1183 10.96 38.73 24.78
N ASN A 1184 10.34 37.76 24.10
CA ASN A 1184 10.29 36.37 24.53
C ASN A 1184 11.70 35.75 24.58
N PHE A 1185 12.52 35.98 23.54
CA PHE A 1185 13.90 35.49 23.51
C PHE A 1185 14.72 36.02 24.67
N LYS A 1186 14.65 37.33 24.91
CA LYS A 1186 15.30 37.97 26.05
C LYS A 1186 14.82 37.38 27.38
N LEU A 1187 13.51 37.22 27.55
CA LEU A 1187 12.91 36.67 28.76
C LEU A 1187 13.43 35.26 29.04
N VAL A 1188 13.41 34.36 28.05
CA VAL A 1188 13.88 32.98 28.24
C VAL A 1188 15.37 32.93 28.56
N LEU A 1189 16.20 33.74 27.91
CA LEU A 1189 17.63 33.85 28.25
C LEU A 1189 17.83 34.26 29.71
N GLU A 1190 17.09 35.26 30.19
CA GLU A 1190 17.15 35.73 31.59
C GLU A 1190 16.68 34.64 32.56
N GLN A 1191 15.60 33.91 32.25
CA GLN A 1191 15.11 32.81 33.09
C GLN A 1191 16.08 31.63 33.14
N LEU A 1192 16.81 31.38 32.06
CA LEU A 1192 17.89 30.38 32.01
C LEU A 1192 19.19 30.89 32.64
N GLY A 1193 19.20 32.07 33.27
CA GLY A 1193 20.35 32.60 34.02
C GLY A 1193 21.42 33.27 33.16
N LEU A 1194 21.10 33.66 31.92
CA LEU A 1194 21.96 34.46 31.06
C LEU A 1194 21.64 35.96 31.20
N ASN A 1195 22.54 36.82 30.71
CA ASN A 1195 22.40 38.28 30.82
C ASN A 1195 22.48 38.96 29.44
N PRO A 1196 21.44 38.85 28.60
CA PRO A 1196 21.41 39.44 27.26
C PRO A 1196 21.48 40.98 27.29
N GLN A 1197 22.21 41.58 26.34
CA GLN A 1197 22.53 43.03 26.29
C GLN A 1197 21.90 43.79 25.12
#